data_AF-A0A2V2VU05-F1
#
_entry.id   AF-A0A2V2VU05-F1
#
_cell.length_a   1.000
_cell.length_b   1.000
_cell.length_c   1.000
_cell.angle_alpha   90.00
_cell.angle_beta   90.00
_cell.angle_gamma   90.00
#
_symmetry.space_group_name_H-M   'P 1'
#
loop_
_entity.id
_entity.type
_entity.pdbx_description
1 polymer ?
#
loop_
_entity_poly.entity_id
_entity_poly.type
_entity_poly.pdbx_seq_one_letter_code
_entity_poly.pdbx_strand_id
1 'polypeptide(L)'
;MLSRVAAVKAPRPRNRRRVTGSSGRRRDGRESEPQRPHMSRRVFASAVLLLLVVIMCCNTGGAAAVVQGNSGDAQLLQWVDIFVPEKTQVLPKEGSKSEVKKASAAPSLVSAGGVMVAFAESLFGYNIDEHHLLGIRPYEIVAGYIKAAESWPSIVAEVNAGKWRAHTVFGSRNGSDRVCFLCRPTAVAKDNKVFLLVGSDTVGYYSDDDVWVQDGWDIKLVEGVATQSTDGRQNTLVSWAQPKSLLKHIPNHTRDQLRDVVTAGGSGVLMQNGTLVFPLVVNGEKYPFSSITYSTDNGNNWVFPESISPVGCLDPRITEWEKGHILMIVDCVDGQTVYESRDMGKTWTEAIGTLSSVWVRSQPGFRWDEGLRVGALITATIEGVKVMLYTQRGYASGKNRANALYVWVTDNNRTFHVGPLFVENNVNETLANALLYSDGALHLSRESIVGTRWGISLARLTEELNAIRSVLSNWARLDAFFSKSSTPTAGLVAVLSDEANDGTWVDDYRCVNASVTKAAKVKNGFKFTGPGSRATWPVNSREDNNQYGFVNHDFTIVATVVIHQVPKESTPLLGAGLGDGSGKKIIGLSYSMIKTWETVFDGTTKAQKNTWELGREYEVALILQDGHKGSVYVDGVIVGSSEAITTLETQGHEITHFYFGGDEGDSDSNVTVTNVFLYNRPLNSTEIRALKGRAPVSTRGPETQVEGMATTEHVAAVPGPVELPAAPGRTTMERATTTEHAAAVSFTSAGSGMQPLLFLLGLWGFAAA
;
A
#
# COMPACT_ATOMS: atom_id res chain seq x y z
N MET A 1 31.42 37.85 -44.31
CA MET A 1 30.53 39.02 -44.09
C MET A 1 29.44 38.53 -43.14
N LEU A 2 29.36 39.03 -41.90
CA LEU A 2 28.53 40.17 -41.45
C LEU A 2 27.02 39.90 -41.67
N SER A 3 26.12 40.01 -40.69
CA SER A 3 26.09 40.65 -39.35
C SER A 3 25.11 39.89 -38.41
N ARG A 4 24.93 40.13 -37.11
CA ARG A 4 25.36 41.21 -36.17
C ARG A 4 25.38 40.67 -34.72
N VAL A 5 26.17 41.25 -33.81
CA VAL A 5 26.23 40.90 -32.38
C VAL A 5 26.40 42.15 -31.50
N ALA A 6 25.70 42.19 -30.34
CA ALA A 6 26.06 42.95 -29.14
C ALA A 6 25.37 42.25 -27.94
N ALA A 7 26.01 41.72 -26.89
CA ALA A 7 27.17 42.13 -26.07
C ALA A 7 26.83 43.15 -24.97
N VAL A 8 26.68 42.67 -23.73
CA VAL A 8 26.55 43.45 -22.49
C VAL A 8 27.57 42.95 -21.45
N LYS A 9 28.07 43.84 -20.59
CA LYS A 9 29.25 43.61 -19.72
C LYS A 9 28.89 43.17 -18.30
N ALA A 10 29.81 42.44 -17.66
CA ALA A 10 29.93 42.38 -16.19
C ALA A 10 30.79 43.54 -15.65
N PRO A 11 30.69 43.86 -14.35
CA PRO A 11 31.91 44.09 -13.57
C PRO A 11 31.91 43.49 -12.13
N ARG A 12 33.13 43.32 -11.60
CA ARG A 12 33.48 43.04 -10.19
C ARG A 12 33.81 44.39 -9.47
N PRO A 13 34.45 44.45 -8.28
CA PRO A 13 34.16 43.86 -6.95
C PRO A 13 34.16 44.90 -5.78
N ARG A 14 33.91 44.42 -4.54
CA ARG A 14 34.42 44.89 -3.21
C ARG A 14 34.65 46.39 -2.91
N ASN A 15 34.17 46.83 -1.73
CA ASN A 15 34.84 47.89 -0.96
C ASN A 15 34.78 47.63 0.58
N ARG A 16 35.56 48.37 1.39
CA ARG A 16 35.81 48.12 2.84
C ARG A 16 35.41 49.31 3.75
N ARG A 17 35.10 49.07 5.04
CA ARG A 17 35.60 49.87 6.19
C ARG A 17 35.45 49.22 7.58
N ARG A 18 35.99 49.90 8.61
CA ARG A 18 36.35 49.49 10.00
C ARG A 18 36.48 50.81 10.83
N VAL A 19 36.47 50.93 12.17
CA VAL A 19 36.56 50.04 13.37
C VAL A 19 35.80 50.73 14.54
N THR A 20 35.28 49.99 15.54
CA THR A 20 35.49 50.14 17.02
C THR A 20 34.47 49.29 17.82
N GLY A 21 34.70 48.90 19.09
CA GLY A 21 35.95 48.89 19.87
C GLY A 21 35.87 49.36 21.34
N SER A 22 35.35 48.54 22.26
CA SER A 22 35.45 48.79 23.72
C SER A 22 35.47 47.49 24.54
N SER A 23 35.65 47.57 25.87
CA SER A 23 36.19 46.47 26.71
C SER A 23 35.95 46.61 28.22
N GLY A 24 35.70 45.48 28.91
CA GLY A 24 35.68 45.37 30.39
C GLY A 24 34.35 45.75 31.06
N ARG A 25 34.06 45.35 32.32
CA ARG A 25 34.91 44.79 33.40
C ARG A 25 34.03 44.05 34.45
N ARG A 26 34.62 43.14 35.25
CA ARG A 26 33.95 42.43 36.37
C ARG A 26 33.50 43.35 37.52
N ARG A 27 32.44 42.94 38.26
CA ARG A 27 32.44 42.91 39.73
C ARG A 27 31.35 42.01 40.34
N ASP A 28 31.57 41.60 41.58
CA ASP A 28 30.84 40.61 42.36
C ASP A 28 29.79 41.24 43.29
N GLY A 29 28.88 40.43 43.87
CA GLY A 29 27.96 40.85 44.93
C GLY A 29 27.02 39.73 45.40
N ARG A 30 27.13 39.31 46.67
CA ARG A 30 26.31 38.25 47.28
C ARG A 30 26.01 38.62 48.73
N GLU A 31 24.76 38.88 49.06
CA GLU A 31 24.17 39.14 50.40
C GLU A 31 22.65 39.33 50.18
N SER A 32 21.71 39.07 51.10
CA SER A 32 21.62 38.17 52.27
C SER A 32 20.13 38.14 52.71
N GLU A 33 19.68 37.12 53.44
CA GLU A 33 18.25 36.95 53.81
C GLU A 33 17.86 37.83 55.03
N PRO A 34 16.57 38.20 55.19
CA PRO A 34 15.86 37.62 56.35
C PRO A 34 14.34 37.36 56.19
N GLN A 35 13.92 36.18 56.69
CA GLN A 35 12.68 35.83 57.42
C GLN A 35 11.27 36.20 56.90
N ARG A 36 10.39 35.19 56.90
CA ARG A 36 8.92 35.30 56.77
C ARG A 36 8.24 35.74 58.07
N PRO A 37 7.10 36.44 57.98
CA PRO A 37 5.93 36.21 58.83
C PRO A 37 4.84 35.42 58.06
N HIS A 38 3.96 34.69 58.77
CA HIS A 38 2.92 33.83 58.16
C HIS A 38 1.50 34.26 58.57
N MET A 39 0.59 34.30 57.59
CA MET A 39 -0.88 34.49 57.74
C MET A 39 -1.33 35.90 58.23
N SER A 40 -2.52 36.40 57.87
CA SER A 40 -3.77 35.67 57.63
C SER A 40 -4.80 36.37 56.72
N ARG A 41 -5.74 35.58 56.18
CA ARG A 41 -7.13 35.89 55.75
C ARG A 41 -7.35 37.20 54.92
N ARG A 42 -7.90 37.15 53.70
CA ARG A 42 -9.17 36.49 53.34
C ARG A 42 -9.29 36.07 51.86
N VAL A 43 -9.96 34.95 51.65
CA VAL A 43 -11.03 34.68 50.65
C VAL A 43 -10.91 35.34 49.27
N PHE A 44 -10.63 34.52 48.25
CA PHE A 44 -11.58 34.31 47.15
C PHE A 44 -11.51 32.85 46.69
N ALA A 45 -12.66 32.18 46.61
CA ALA A 45 -12.77 30.81 46.11
C ALA A 45 -13.42 30.84 44.73
N SER A 46 -12.72 30.32 43.71
CA SER A 46 -13.27 30.10 42.37
C SER A 46 -13.05 28.65 41.95
N ALA A 47 -13.69 27.74 42.69
CA ALA A 47 -13.68 26.30 42.43
C ALA A 47 -14.97 25.87 41.69
N VAL A 48 -15.45 26.69 40.76
CA VAL A 48 -16.74 26.50 40.03
C VAL A 48 -16.59 26.84 38.53
N LEU A 49 -15.43 26.57 37.92
CA LEU A 49 -15.19 26.88 36.49
C LEU A 49 -14.19 25.94 35.78
N LEU A 50 -13.91 24.77 36.36
CA LEU A 50 -13.00 23.77 35.79
C LEU A 50 -13.48 22.31 36.03
N LEU A 51 -14.79 22.13 36.23
CA LEU A 51 -15.39 20.86 36.65
C LEU A 51 -16.78 20.64 36.02
N LEU A 52 -16.90 20.95 34.72
CA LEU A 52 -18.12 20.76 33.91
C LEU A 52 -17.85 20.32 32.44
N VAL A 53 -16.61 19.88 32.14
CA VAL A 53 -16.20 19.34 30.81
C VAL A 53 -15.68 17.89 30.94
N VAL A 54 -15.93 17.26 32.10
CA VAL A 54 -15.65 15.83 32.36
C VAL A 54 -16.96 15.23 32.87
N ILE A 55 -17.25 13.98 32.48
CA ILE A 55 -18.53 13.28 32.70
C ILE A 55 -19.67 13.74 31.76
N MET A 56 -19.54 13.48 30.46
CA MET A 56 -20.68 13.07 29.62
C MET A 56 -20.30 12.16 28.41
N CYS A 57 -19.07 11.64 28.37
CA CYS A 57 -18.66 10.62 27.39
C CYS A 57 -18.91 9.20 27.94
N CYS A 58 -20.18 8.81 28.05
CA CYS A 58 -20.56 7.46 28.49
C CYS A 58 -20.53 6.47 27.32
N ASN A 59 -19.78 5.38 27.51
CA ASN A 59 -19.61 4.22 26.63
C ASN A 59 -20.74 3.89 25.64
N THR A 60 -20.44 4.02 24.34
CA THR A 60 -20.90 3.11 23.27
C THR A 60 -19.83 3.01 22.18
N GLY A 61 -18.67 2.44 22.55
CA GLY A 61 -17.63 2.07 21.58
C GLY A 61 -18.03 0.80 20.81
N GLY A 62 -18.88 0.95 19.79
CA GLY A 62 -19.18 -0.11 18.83
C GLY A 62 -18.05 -0.27 17.80
N ALA A 63 -17.76 -1.50 17.40
CA ALA A 63 -16.70 -1.79 16.42
C ALA A 63 -17.13 -1.39 15.00
N ALA A 64 -16.21 -0.80 14.23
CA ALA A 64 -16.43 -0.55 12.81
C ALA A 64 -16.46 -1.88 12.05
N ALA A 65 -17.54 -2.15 11.31
CA ALA A 65 -17.72 -3.35 10.51
C ALA A 65 -16.91 -3.35 9.19
N VAL A 66 -15.59 -3.18 9.32
CA VAL A 66 -14.61 -3.81 8.42
C VAL A 66 -14.64 -5.32 8.69
N VAL A 67 -14.02 -6.16 7.86
CA VAL A 67 -13.79 -7.59 8.19
C VAL A 67 -12.72 -7.70 9.28
N GLN A 68 -13.07 -7.27 10.49
CA GLN A 68 -12.23 -7.35 11.68
C GLN A 68 -12.23 -8.79 12.18
N GLY A 69 -11.30 -9.61 11.66
CA GLY A 69 -11.00 -10.93 12.20
C GLY A 69 -10.76 -10.81 13.70
N ASN A 70 -11.52 -11.56 14.50
CA ASN A 70 -11.71 -11.35 15.95
C ASN A 70 -10.44 -10.91 16.68
N SER A 71 -10.35 -9.64 17.06
CA SER A 71 -9.18 -9.06 17.73
C SER A 71 -9.14 -9.41 19.23
N GLY A 72 -9.07 -10.72 19.49
CA GLY A 72 -8.73 -11.36 20.77
C GLY A 72 -7.61 -12.39 20.58
N ASP A 73 -7.70 -13.19 19.50
CA ASP A 73 -6.63 -14.06 19.00
C ASP A 73 -6.49 -13.86 17.48
N ALA A 74 -5.89 -12.73 17.08
CA ALA A 74 -5.38 -12.61 15.73
C ALA A 74 -4.21 -13.61 15.57
N GLN A 75 -4.33 -14.59 14.67
CA GLN A 75 -3.19 -15.44 14.33
C GLN A 75 -2.08 -14.55 13.75
N LEU A 76 -1.07 -14.27 14.57
CA LEU A 76 0.12 -13.55 14.15
C LEU A 76 0.69 -14.25 12.91
N LEU A 77 0.87 -13.47 11.84
CA LEU A 77 1.40 -13.95 10.58
C LEU A 77 2.62 -14.84 10.83
N GLN A 78 2.63 -16.03 10.22
CA GLN A 78 3.68 -17.02 10.43
C GLN A 78 4.95 -16.61 9.69
N TRP A 79 5.65 -15.62 10.24
CA TRP A 79 6.96 -15.15 9.81
C TRP A 79 8.00 -16.24 10.01
N VAL A 80 8.85 -16.40 9.00
CA VAL A 80 9.98 -17.34 8.97
C VAL A 80 11.25 -16.56 8.69
N ASP A 81 12.18 -16.54 9.64
CA ASP A 81 13.44 -15.80 9.51
C ASP A 81 14.42 -16.55 8.62
N ILE A 82 14.38 -16.26 7.31
CA ILE A 82 15.21 -16.93 6.30
C ILE A 82 16.66 -16.42 6.30
N PHE A 83 16.92 -15.19 6.72
CA PHE A 83 18.27 -14.64 6.85
C PHE A 83 18.52 -14.12 8.28
N VAL A 84 18.87 -15.02 9.20
CA VAL A 84 19.16 -14.69 10.60
C VAL A 84 20.63 -14.31 10.79
N PRO A 85 20.94 -13.12 11.33
CA PRO A 85 22.30 -12.71 11.68
C PRO A 85 23.04 -13.74 12.52
N GLU A 86 24.28 -14.04 12.11
CA GLU A 86 25.20 -14.97 12.79
C GLU A 86 24.68 -16.41 12.98
N LYS A 87 23.56 -16.78 12.35
CA LYS A 87 23.00 -18.16 12.40
C LYS A 87 22.75 -18.78 11.03
N THR A 88 22.15 -18.04 10.07
CA THR A 88 21.91 -18.58 8.72
C THR A 88 23.24 -18.88 8.05
N GLN A 89 23.45 -20.16 7.70
CA GLN A 89 24.62 -20.62 6.98
C GLN A 89 24.49 -20.26 5.49
N VAL A 90 25.41 -19.44 5.01
CA VAL A 90 25.58 -19.12 3.60
C VAL A 90 26.64 -20.05 3.00
N LEU A 91 26.30 -20.71 1.90
CA LEU A 91 27.24 -21.50 1.10
C LEU A 91 27.82 -20.63 -0.02
N PRO A 92 29.14 -20.58 -0.21
CA PRO A 92 29.76 -19.79 -1.27
C PRO A 92 29.50 -20.41 -2.65
N LYS A 93 29.66 -19.61 -3.72
CA LYS A 93 29.58 -20.08 -5.11
C LYS A 93 30.71 -21.07 -5.45
N GLU A 94 31.88 -20.88 -4.84
CA GLU A 94 33.08 -21.72 -5.01
C GLU A 94 33.73 -21.97 -3.64
N GLY A 95 34.25 -23.19 -3.42
CA GLY A 95 34.78 -23.64 -2.13
C GLY A 95 33.78 -24.43 -1.28
N SER A 96 34.20 -24.86 -0.09
CA SER A 96 33.49 -25.87 0.73
C SER A 96 33.19 -25.45 2.17
N LYS A 97 33.65 -24.27 2.61
CA LYS A 97 33.35 -23.74 3.95
C LYS A 97 32.09 -22.87 3.88
N SER A 98 31.13 -23.11 4.77
CA SER A 98 30.00 -22.22 4.98
C SER A 98 30.39 -21.07 5.91
N GLU A 99 29.73 -19.93 5.73
CA GLU A 99 29.89 -18.73 6.56
C GLU A 99 28.57 -18.32 7.20
N VAL A 100 28.63 -17.49 8.24
CA VAL A 100 27.47 -16.75 8.74
C VAL A 100 27.68 -15.26 8.49
N LYS A 101 26.63 -14.58 8.02
CA LYS A 101 26.68 -13.14 7.70
C LYS A 101 26.23 -12.31 8.90
N LYS A 102 26.79 -11.10 9.03
CA LYS A 102 26.63 -10.24 10.23
C LYS A 102 25.30 -9.49 10.27
N ALA A 103 24.73 -9.18 9.10
CA ALA A 103 23.41 -8.59 8.91
C ALA A 103 22.94 -8.88 7.46
N SER A 104 21.64 -8.76 7.18
CA SER A 104 21.07 -8.81 5.83
C SER A 104 19.96 -7.76 5.67
N ALA A 105 19.86 -7.16 4.49
CA ALA A 105 19.02 -6.00 4.18
C ALA A 105 18.54 -6.05 2.71
N ALA A 106 17.76 -5.05 2.29
CA ALA A 106 17.26 -4.83 0.94
C ALA A 106 16.63 -6.10 0.30
N PRO A 107 15.53 -6.64 0.88
CA PRO A 107 14.89 -7.85 0.37
C PRO A 107 14.36 -7.67 -1.05
N SER A 108 14.46 -8.74 -1.86
CA SER A 108 13.83 -8.85 -3.17
C SER A 108 13.26 -10.25 -3.37
N LEU A 109 12.10 -10.36 -4.02
CA LEU A 109 11.40 -11.61 -4.26
C LEU A 109 11.09 -11.79 -5.75
N VAL A 110 11.28 -13.01 -6.27
CA VAL A 110 10.90 -13.37 -7.63
C VAL A 110 10.53 -14.87 -7.72
N SER A 111 9.71 -15.28 -8.69
CA SER A 111 9.50 -16.69 -9.06
C SER A 111 9.84 -16.91 -10.53
N ALA A 112 10.62 -17.95 -10.83
CA ALA A 112 10.98 -18.35 -12.20
C ALA A 112 10.99 -19.88 -12.32
N GLY A 113 10.36 -20.44 -13.35
CA GLY A 113 10.38 -21.88 -13.63
C GLY A 113 9.85 -22.80 -12.50
N GLY A 114 9.07 -22.26 -11.55
CA GLY A 114 8.62 -22.99 -10.36
C GLY A 114 9.61 -22.95 -9.18
N VAL A 115 10.59 -22.04 -9.19
CA VAL A 115 11.48 -21.74 -8.06
C VAL A 115 11.26 -20.29 -7.63
N MET A 116 10.83 -20.09 -6.39
CA MET A 116 10.83 -18.77 -5.74
C MET A 116 12.22 -18.51 -5.16
N VAL A 117 12.75 -17.31 -5.42
CA VAL A 117 14.05 -16.86 -4.95
C VAL A 117 13.85 -15.62 -4.08
N ALA A 118 14.41 -15.67 -2.88
CA ALA A 118 14.48 -14.53 -1.96
C ALA A 118 15.92 -14.03 -1.88
N PHE A 119 16.17 -12.80 -2.33
CA PHE A 119 17.48 -12.16 -2.29
C PHE A 119 17.61 -11.23 -1.09
N ALA A 120 18.86 -11.02 -0.68
CA ALA A 120 19.28 -9.97 0.24
C ALA A 120 20.66 -9.44 -0.15
N GLU A 121 20.96 -8.20 0.21
CA GLU A 121 22.35 -7.79 0.43
C GLU A 121 22.76 -8.26 1.84
N SER A 122 23.88 -8.97 1.96
CA SER A 122 24.37 -9.50 3.23
C SER A 122 25.74 -8.95 3.57
N LEU A 123 25.83 -8.33 4.74
CA LEU A 123 27.08 -7.84 5.31
C LEU A 123 27.93 -9.00 5.85
N PHE A 124 29.19 -9.09 5.45
CA PHE A 124 30.19 -9.87 6.18
C PHE A 124 31.23 -8.97 6.88
N GLY A 125 31.93 -9.54 7.86
CA GLY A 125 33.01 -8.83 8.54
C GLY A 125 34.33 -9.09 7.85
N TYR A 126 34.91 -8.06 7.22
CA TYR A 126 36.26 -8.17 6.68
C TYR A 126 37.28 -7.73 7.75
N ASN A 127 38.07 -8.69 8.22
CA ASN A 127 39.31 -8.43 8.94
C ASN A 127 40.45 -8.63 7.95
N ILE A 128 41.27 -7.59 7.75
CA ILE A 128 42.59 -7.71 7.14
C ILE A 128 43.57 -7.71 8.31
N ASP A 129 44.52 -8.64 8.32
CA ASP A 129 45.54 -8.68 9.36
C ASP A 129 46.56 -7.54 9.19
N GLU A 130 47.22 -7.20 10.29
CA GLU A 130 48.33 -6.23 10.44
C GLU A 130 48.03 -4.73 10.23
N HIS A 131 47.01 -4.30 9.47
CA HIS A 131 46.65 -2.87 9.34
C HIS A 131 45.30 -2.53 10.00
N HIS A 132 45.37 -1.94 11.20
CA HIS A 132 44.22 -1.51 11.98
C HIS A 132 43.77 -0.07 11.69
N LEU A 133 42.56 0.11 11.16
CA LEU A 133 41.55 1.07 11.66
C LEU A 133 40.19 0.89 10.95
N LEU A 134 39.09 0.90 11.73
CA LEU A 134 37.69 0.99 11.26
C LEU A 134 37.33 0.08 10.05
N GLY A 135 37.37 -1.25 10.27
CA GLY A 135 37.21 -2.27 9.22
C GLY A 135 35.99 -2.12 8.30
N ILE A 136 36.27 -2.26 7.00
CA ILE A 136 35.32 -2.18 5.89
C ILE A 136 34.20 -3.23 5.98
N ARG A 137 33.01 -2.82 5.52
CA ARG A 137 31.75 -3.55 5.66
C ARG A 137 31.10 -3.80 4.30
N PRO A 138 31.68 -4.70 3.48
CA PRO A 138 31.17 -4.95 2.14
C PRO A 138 29.97 -5.88 2.18
N TYR A 139 29.07 -5.66 1.23
CA TYR A 139 27.88 -6.46 1.01
C TYR A 139 28.11 -7.46 -0.15
N GLU A 140 27.64 -8.68 0.03
CA GLU A 140 27.48 -9.68 -1.04
C GLU A 140 26.00 -9.91 -1.32
N ILE A 141 25.65 -10.33 -2.53
CA ILE A 141 24.26 -10.72 -2.82
C ILE A 141 24.09 -12.21 -2.56
N VAL A 142 23.16 -12.53 -1.65
CA VAL A 142 22.79 -13.91 -1.29
C VAL A 142 21.37 -14.21 -1.75
N ALA A 143 21.08 -15.51 -1.91
CA ALA A 143 19.76 -16.01 -2.23
C ALA A 143 19.37 -17.22 -1.36
N GLY A 144 18.11 -17.29 -0.97
CA GLY A 144 17.43 -18.50 -0.51
C GLY A 144 16.48 -19.01 -1.60
N TYR A 145 16.34 -20.33 -1.73
CA TYR A 145 15.58 -20.97 -2.80
C TYR A 145 14.44 -21.83 -2.24
N ILE A 146 13.22 -21.59 -2.72
CA ILE A 146 12.00 -22.30 -2.33
C ILE A 146 11.37 -22.92 -3.58
N LYS A 147 10.96 -24.19 -3.51
CA LYS A 147 10.38 -24.93 -4.64
C LYS A 147 8.87 -24.75 -4.65
N ALA A 148 8.24 -24.57 -5.81
CA ALA A 148 6.78 -24.43 -5.91
C ALA A 148 5.98 -25.65 -5.42
N ALA A 149 6.59 -26.84 -5.43
CA ALA A 149 6.00 -28.07 -4.88
C ALA A 149 6.12 -28.19 -3.34
N GLU A 150 6.76 -27.22 -2.67
CA GLU A 150 7.05 -27.27 -1.24
C GLU A 150 5.95 -26.57 -0.42
N SER A 151 5.47 -27.23 0.64
CA SER A 151 4.41 -26.66 1.47
C SER A 151 4.98 -25.58 2.41
N TRP A 152 4.18 -24.56 2.74
CA TRP A 152 4.61 -23.54 3.71
C TRP A 152 5.03 -24.14 5.07
N PRO A 153 4.29 -25.10 5.66
CA PRO A 153 4.77 -25.83 6.85
C PRO A 153 6.11 -26.56 6.69
N SER A 154 6.45 -27.02 5.48
CA SER A 154 7.76 -27.65 5.20
C SER A 154 8.90 -26.64 5.32
N ILE A 155 8.75 -25.46 4.72
CA ILE A 155 9.72 -24.36 4.77
C ILE A 155 9.91 -23.89 6.22
N VAL A 156 8.79 -23.66 6.93
CA VAL A 156 8.78 -23.32 8.37
C VAL A 156 9.57 -24.36 9.18
N ALA A 157 9.31 -25.66 8.94
CA ALA A 157 9.99 -26.74 9.64
C ALA A 157 11.49 -26.85 9.30
N GLU A 158 11.90 -26.58 8.05
CA GLU A 158 13.31 -26.62 7.66
C GLU A 158 14.14 -25.50 8.31
N VAL A 159 13.59 -24.27 8.32
CA VAL A 159 14.20 -23.11 8.97
C VAL A 159 14.27 -23.31 10.48
N ASN A 160 13.17 -23.70 11.12
CA ASN A 160 13.13 -23.97 12.57
C ASN A 160 14.05 -25.13 12.99
N ALA A 161 14.30 -26.10 12.11
CA ALA A 161 15.27 -27.18 12.35
C ALA A 161 16.74 -26.78 12.09
N GLY A 162 17.03 -25.53 11.72
CA GLY A 162 18.38 -25.05 11.39
C GLY A 162 18.98 -25.69 10.13
N LYS A 163 18.15 -26.29 9.28
CA LYS A 163 18.57 -27.01 8.06
C LYS A 163 18.69 -26.10 6.84
N TRP A 164 17.88 -25.04 6.80
CA TRP A 164 17.86 -24.01 5.76
C TRP A 164 19.24 -23.44 5.43
N ARG A 165 19.53 -23.27 4.13
CA ARG A 165 20.78 -22.69 3.62
C ARG A 165 20.49 -21.54 2.67
N ALA A 166 21.30 -20.50 2.79
CA ALA A 166 21.42 -19.44 1.80
C ALA A 166 22.67 -19.68 0.93
N HIS A 167 22.75 -19.00 -0.20
CA HIS A 167 23.80 -19.19 -1.19
C HIS A 167 24.30 -17.83 -1.72
N THR A 168 25.62 -17.64 -1.82
CA THR A 168 26.18 -16.44 -2.47
C THR A 168 25.92 -16.51 -3.98
N VAL A 169 25.19 -15.53 -4.53
CA VAL A 169 24.90 -15.41 -5.97
C VAL A 169 26.14 -14.90 -6.70
N PHE A 170 26.73 -13.83 -6.17
CA PHE A 170 28.05 -13.33 -6.49
C PHE A 170 28.59 -12.48 -5.33
N GLY A 171 29.91 -12.52 -5.14
CA GLY A 171 30.59 -11.93 -3.99
C GLY A 171 31.24 -10.57 -4.26
N SER A 172 31.73 -9.94 -3.20
CA SER A 172 32.34 -8.60 -3.23
C SER A 172 33.77 -8.55 -3.78
N ARG A 173 34.44 -9.70 -3.93
CA ARG A 173 35.90 -9.76 -4.07
C ARG A 173 36.38 -9.46 -5.49
N ASN A 174 37.29 -8.49 -5.63
CA ASN A 174 37.95 -8.14 -6.90
C ASN A 174 39.49 -8.14 -6.78
N GLY A 175 40.05 -9.13 -6.07
CA GLY A 175 41.50 -9.28 -5.84
C GLY A 175 41.87 -9.45 -4.37
N SER A 176 43.01 -8.89 -3.97
CA SER A 176 43.39 -8.59 -2.58
C SER A 176 43.07 -7.15 -2.22
N ASP A 177 43.37 -6.21 -3.11
CA ASP A 177 43.47 -4.76 -2.80
C ASP A 177 42.22 -3.97 -3.26
N ARG A 178 41.17 -4.66 -3.74
CA ARG A 178 39.93 -4.07 -4.25
C ARG A 178 38.70 -4.84 -3.78
N VAL A 179 37.71 -4.10 -3.28
CA VAL A 179 36.47 -4.62 -2.69
C VAL A 179 35.26 -3.91 -3.33
N CYS A 180 34.27 -4.69 -3.77
CA CYS A 180 32.99 -4.20 -4.29
C CYS A 180 31.91 -4.21 -3.19
N PHE A 181 31.14 -3.13 -3.07
CA PHE A 181 29.95 -3.04 -2.24
C PHE A 181 28.74 -3.28 -3.14
N LEU A 182 28.07 -4.42 -2.98
CA LEU A 182 26.95 -4.84 -3.83
C LEU A 182 25.62 -4.50 -3.14
N CYS A 183 24.83 -3.58 -3.70
CA CYS A 183 23.69 -2.98 -3.02
C CYS A 183 22.36 -3.09 -3.80
N ARG A 184 21.25 -3.06 -3.05
CA ARG A 184 19.86 -2.97 -3.52
C ARG A 184 19.53 -3.98 -4.64
N PRO A 185 19.70 -5.30 -4.40
CA PRO A 185 19.38 -6.33 -5.39
C PRO A 185 17.93 -6.18 -5.85
N THR A 186 17.74 -6.09 -7.17
CA THR A 186 16.42 -5.92 -7.78
C THR A 186 16.22 -7.00 -8.85
N ALA A 187 15.16 -7.78 -8.71
CA ALA A 187 14.94 -8.97 -9.53
C ALA A 187 13.69 -8.87 -10.40
N VAL A 188 13.74 -9.48 -11.58
CA VAL A 188 12.60 -9.74 -12.46
C VAL A 188 12.78 -11.12 -13.11
N ALA A 189 11.70 -11.83 -13.39
CA ALA A 189 11.74 -13.13 -14.05
C ALA A 189 11.02 -13.13 -15.39
N LYS A 190 11.40 -14.10 -16.23
CA LYS A 190 10.72 -14.45 -17.47
C LYS A 190 10.93 -15.93 -17.75
N ASP A 191 9.87 -16.69 -17.96
CA ASP A 191 9.89 -18.13 -18.16
C ASP A 191 10.63 -18.86 -17.01
N ASN A 192 11.77 -19.51 -17.26
CA ASN A 192 12.65 -20.09 -16.24
C ASN A 192 13.90 -19.25 -15.95
N LYS A 193 14.00 -18.01 -16.46
CA LYS A 193 15.10 -17.10 -16.18
C LYS A 193 14.77 -16.11 -15.08
N VAL A 194 15.77 -15.83 -14.24
CA VAL A 194 15.83 -14.67 -13.36
C VAL A 194 16.87 -13.69 -13.92
N PHE A 195 16.51 -12.42 -13.95
CA PHE A 195 17.40 -11.30 -14.23
C PHE A 195 17.53 -10.50 -12.92
N LEU A 196 18.75 -10.37 -12.42
CA LEU A 196 19.07 -9.71 -11.16
C LEU A 196 19.99 -8.52 -11.46
N LEU A 197 19.53 -7.31 -11.21
CA LEU A 197 20.30 -6.08 -11.38
C LEU A 197 20.69 -5.51 -10.01
N VAL A 198 21.94 -5.04 -9.89
CA VAL A 198 22.56 -4.67 -8.61
C VAL A 198 23.53 -3.49 -8.80
N GLY A 199 23.52 -2.52 -7.90
CA GLY A 199 24.55 -1.47 -7.82
C GLY A 199 25.87 -2.02 -7.28
N SER A 200 27.01 -1.48 -7.71
CA SER A 200 28.34 -1.99 -7.36
C SER A 200 29.41 -0.90 -7.29
N ASP A 201 29.56 -0.28 -6.12
CA ASP A 201 30.71 0.60 -5.84
C ASP A 201 31.98 -0.22 -5.58
N THR A 202 33.10 0.16 -6.20
CA THR A 202 34.42 -0.45 -5.97
C THR A 202 35.29 0.50 -5.19
N VAL A 203 35.98 -0.02 -4.17
CA VAL A 203 36.92 0.73 -3.33
C VAL A 203 38.26 0.00 -3.36
N GLY A 204 39.33 0.74 -3.66
CA GLY A 204 40.70 0.26 -3.68
C GLY A 204 41.49 0.69 -2.44
N TYR A 205 42.40 -0.16 -1.99
CA TYR A 205 43.37 0.17 -0.94
C TYR A 205 44.62 0.82 -1.54
N TYR A 206 45.07 1.91 -0.92
CA TYR A 206 46.28 2.63 -1.30
C TYR A 206 47.32 2.49 -0.18
N SER A 207 48.32 1.65 -0.42
CA SER A 207 49.38 1.29 0.52
C SER A 207 50.18 2.47 1.06
N ASP A 208 50.30 3.52 0.25
CA ASP A 208 51.19 4.64 0.51
C ASP A 208 50.58 5.65 1.49
N ASP A 209 49.24 5.66 1.60
CA ASP A 209 48.45 6.52 2.50
C ASP A 209 47.77 5.76 3.66
N ASP A 210 47.74 4.42 3.63
CA ASP A 210 46.90 3.56 4.51
C ASP A 210 45.41 3.93 4.48
N VAL A 211 44.89 4.20 3.26
CA VAL A 211 43.52 4.67 3.02
C VAL A 211 42.83 3.87 1.92
N TRP A 212 41.53 3.65 2.11
CA TRP A 212 40.63 3.09 1.12
C TRP A 212 39.89 4.19 0.37
N VAL A 213 39.97 4.21 -0.97
CA VAL A 213 39.41 5.26 -1.83
C VAL A 213 38.50 4.65 -2.91
N GLN A 214 37.42 5.34 -3.27
CA GLN A 214 36.51 4.90 -4.33
C GLN A 214 37.27 4.80 -5.67
N ASP A 215 37.28 3.60 -6.24
CA ASP A 215 38.04 3.18 -7.44
C ASP A 215 37.12 3.08 -8.68
N GLY A 216 35.80 3.16 -8.48
CA GLY A 216 34.80 3.31 -9.53
C GLY A 216 33.42 2.79 -9.09
N TRP A 217 32.42 2.95 -9.94
CA TRP A 217 31.09 2.36 -9.78
C TRP A 217 30.73 1.53 -11.02
N ASP A 218 29.82 0.57 -10.86
CA ASP A 218 29.28 -0.27 -11.92
C ASP A 218 27.82 -0.65 -11.59
N ILE A 219 27.04 -1.00 -12.59
CA ILE A 219 25.71 -1.60 -12.42
C ILE A 219 25.68 -2.94 -13.13
N LYS A 220 25.53 -4.01 -12.35
CA LYS A 220 25.83 -5.39 -12.75
C LYS A 220 24.56 -6.21 -12.91
N LEU A 221 24.38 -6.79 -14.08
CA LEU A 221 23.35 -7.79 -14.36
C LEU A 221 23.88 -9.20 -14.12
N VAL A 222 23.14 -10.03 -13.41
CA VAL A 222 23.38 -11.46 -13.29
C VAL A 222 22.15 -12.23 -13.80
N GLU A 223 22.37 -13.15 -14.74
CA GLU A 223 21.33 -14.07 -15.20
C GLU A 223 21.37 -15.37 -14.40
N GLY A 224 20.21 -15.79 -13.90
CA GLY A 224 19.97 -17.08 -13.28
C GLY A 224 19.04 -17.93 -14.15
N VAL A 225 19.28 -19.23 -14.24
CA VAL A 225 18.39 -20.19 -14.90
C VAL A 225 17.88 -21.17 -13.86
N ALA A 226 16.58 -21.14 -13.59
CA ALA A 226 15.91 -22.07 -12.70
C ALA A 226 15.92 -23.49 -13.28
N THR A 227 16.24 -24.47 -12.45
CA THR A 227 16.37 -25.89 -12.84
C THR A 227 15.39 -26.75 -12.04
N GLN A 228 14.84 -27.78 -12.69
CA GLN A 228 13.97 -28.77 -12.03
C GLN A 228 14.79 -29.95 -11.48
N SER A 229 15.83 -29.64 -10.69
CA SER A 229 16.82 -30.62 -10.23
C SER A 229 16.21 -31.67 -9.29
N THR A 230 16.05 -32.89 -9.79
CA THR A 230 15.40 -34.02 -9.09
C THR A 230 16.22 -34.58 -7.93
N ASP A 231 17.52 -34.26 -7.85
CA ASP A 231 18.45 -34.61 -6.77
C ASP A 231 18.26 -33.75 -5.50
N GLY A 232 17.31 -32.81 -5.52
CA GLY A 232 16.66 -32.25 -4.33
C GLY A 232 17.44 -31.20 -3.54
N ARG A 233 18.73 -31.00 -3.80
CA ARG A 233 19.60 -30.02 -3.12
C ARG A 233 19.21 -28.58 -3.49
N GLN A 234 19.17 -27.67 -2.51
CA GLN A 234 18.85 -26.26 -2.76
C GLN A 234 19.86 -25.58 -3.69
N ASN A 235 21.15 -25.93 -3.64
CA ASN A 235 22.19 -25.25 -4.39
C ASN A 235 22.16 -25.49 -5.91
N THR A 236 21.35 -26.41 -6.42
CA THR A 236 21.21 -26.67 -7.87
C THR A 236 20.00 -25.97 -8.50
N LEU A 237 19.08 -25.42 -7.69
CA LEU A 237 17.79 -24.89 -8.14
C LEU A 237 17.90 -23.68 -9.08
N VAL A 238 18.98 -22.89 -8.99
CA VAL A 238 19.25 -21.80 -9.93
C VAL A 238 20.72 -21.81 -10.32
N SER A 239 21.00 -21.96 -11.62
CA SER A 239 22.34 -21.85 -12.19
C SER A 239 22.65 -20.39 -12.55
N TRP A 240 23.66 -19.81 -11.90
CA TRP A 240 23.98 -18.38 -12.03
C TRP A 240 25.19 -18.12 -12.93
N ALA A 241 24.96 -17.34 -13.98
CA ALA A 241 26.00 -16.83 -14.88
C ALA A 241 27.03 -15.94 -14.15
N GLN A 242 28.04 -15.47 -14.90
CA GLN A 242 28.94 -14.44 -14.38
C GLN A 242 28.31 -13.04 -14.54
N PRO A 243 28.54 -12.11 -13.59
CA PRO A 243 28.02 -10.75 -13.67
C PRO A 243 28.49 -9.99 -14.92
N LYS A 244 27.58 -9.25 -15.55
CA LYS A 244 27.85 -8.39 -16.72
C LYS A 244 27.69 -6.92 -16.32
N SER A 245 28.74 -6.12 -16.52
CA SER A 245 28.66 -4.65 -16.39
C SER A 245 27.77 -4.06 -17.48
N LEU A 246 26.82 -3.19 -17.11
CA LEU A 246 25.99 -2.44 -18.08
C LEU A 246 26.48 -1.01 -18.35
N LEU A 247 27.60 -0.56 -17.76
CA LEU A 247 28.17 0.79 -17.95
C LEU A 247 28.33 1.21 -19.43
N LYS A 248 28.57 0.23 -20.31
CA LYS A 248 28.74 0.43 -21.76
C LYS A 248 27.43 0.68 -22.51
N HIS A 249 26.28 0.37 -21.91
CA HIS A 249 24.94 0.67 -22.43
C HIS A 249 24.47 2.08 -22.05
N ILE A 250 25.07 2.69 -21.01
CA ILE A 250 24.86 4.11 -20.69
C ILE A 250 25.65 4.95 -21.70
N PRO A 251 25.02 5.91 -22.41
CA PRO A 251 25.73 6.78 -23.36
C PRO A 251 26.86 7.57 -22.69
N ASN A 252 27.98 7.78 -23.40
CA ASN A 252 29.16 8.44 -22.82
C ASN A 252 28.81 9.83 -22.24
N HIS A 253 28.17 10.69 -23.03
CA HIS A 253 27.81 12.05 -22.60
C HIS A 253 26.85 12.09 -21.42
N THR A 254 26.06 11.02 -21.21
CA THR A 254 25.24 10.84 -20.00
C THR A 254 26.14 10.42 -18.84
N ARG A 255 26.92 9.34 -19.01
CA ARG A 255 27.79 8.74 -17.98
C ARG A 255 28.78 9.75 -17.39
N ASP A 256 29.34 10.61 -18.23
CA ASP A 256 30.30 11.66 -17.85
C ASP A 256 29.68 12.75 -16.94
N GLN A 257 28.36 12.72 -16.70
CA GLN A 257 27.62 13.61 -15.78
C GLN A 257 27.08 12.88 -14.53
N LEU A 258 27.40 11.59 -14.36
CA LEU A 258 26.92 10.75 -13.25
C LEU A 258 28.04 10.45 -12.24
N ARG A 259 27.72 10.54 -10.95
CA ARG A 259 28.56 10.04 -9.85
C ARG A 259 28.45 8.53 -9.75
N ASP A 260 27.22 8.01 -9.84
CA ASP A 260 26.88 6.59 -9.84
C ASP A 260 25.45 6.37 -10.38
N VAL A 261 25.10 5.09 -10.62
CA VAL A 261 23.72 4.61 -10.80
C VAL A 261 23.54 3.34 -9.99
N VAL A 262 22.51 3.32 -9.13
CA VAL A 262 22.12 2.14 -8.38
C VAL A 262 20.69 1.72 -8.70
N THR A 263 20.39 0.44 -8.47
CA THR A 263 19.04 -0.08 -8.50
C THR A 263 18.21 0.41 -7.33
N ALA A 264 16.89 0.53 -7.47
CA ALA A 264 16.04 1.00 -6.37
C ALA A 264 15.92 -0.03 -5.21
N GLY A 265 16.04 -1.33 -5.50
CA GLY A 265 15.72 -2.42 -4.59
C GLY A 265 14.34 -3.03 -4.89
N GLY A 266 14.01 -4.14 -4.24
CA GLY A 266 12.71 -4.80 -4.43
C GLY A 266 12.59 -5.46 -5.81
N SER A 267 11.58 -5.08 -6.60
CA SER A 267 11.17 -5.82 -7.80
C SER A 267 11.23 -4.98 -9.08
N GLY A 268 11.71 -5.60 -10.16
CA GLY A 268 11.51 -5.12 -11.53
C GLY A 268 10.18 -5.61 -12.12
N VAL A 269 9.90 -5.19 -13.35
CA VAL A 269 8.62 -5.47 -14.05
C VAL A 269 8.88 -6.25 -15.33
N LEU A 270 8.17 -7.38 -15.49
CA LEU A 270 7.96 -8.02 -16.79
C LEU A 270 6.68 -7.45 -17.39
N MET A 271 6.81 -6.66 -18.46
CA MET A 271 5.66 -6.07 -19.15
C MET A 271 4.92 -7.10 -20.00
N GLN A 272 3.64 -6.83 -20.32
CA GLN A 272 2.76 -7.65 -21.16
C GLN A 272 3.31 -7.91 -22.57
N ASN A 273 4.20 -7.05 -23.08
CA ASN A 273 4.90 -7.24 -24.35
C ASN A 273 6.19 -8.08 -24.24
N GLY A 274 6.52 -8.58 -23.05
CA GLY A 274 7.73 -9.35 -22.77
C GLY A 274 8.99 -8.53 -22.48
N THR A 275 8.89 -7.21 -22.34
CA THR A 275 10.01 -6.30 -21.97
C THR A 275 10.33 -6.43 -20.48
N LEU A 276 11.62 -6.45 -20.15
CA LEU A 276 12.13 -6.37 -18.78
C LEU A 276 12.38 -4.90 -18.43
N VAL A 277 11.92 -4.42 -17.27
CA VAL A 277 12.15 -3.04 -16.80
C VAL A 277 12.63 -3.06 -15.35
N PHE A 278 13.64 -2.25 -15.04
CA PHE A 278 14.16 -2.04 -13.69
C PHE A 278 14.05 -0.58 -13.25
N PRO A 279 13.62 -0.30 -12.00
CA PRO A 279 13.70 1.02 -11.40
C PRO A 279 15.14 1.37 -10.96
N LEU A 280 15.56 2.60 -11.22
CA LEU A 280 16.92 3.10 -10.95
C LEU A 280 16.91 4.41 -10.16
N VAL A 281 17.84 4.54 -9.21
CA VAL A 281 18.25 5.83 -8.64
C VAL A 281 19.54 6.26 -9.34
N VAL A 282 19.52 7.46 -9.90
CA VAL A 282 20.64 8.03 -10.68
C VAL A 282 21.21 9.22 -9.91
N ASN A 283 22.45 9.12 -9.48
CA ASN A 283 23.13 10.16 -8.72
C ASN A 283 23.96 11.04 -9.68
N GLY A 284 23.35 12.10 -10.23
CA GLY A 284 24.04 13.06 -11.08
C GLY A 284 25.05 13.94 -10.32
N GLU A 285 25.95 14.62 -11.05
CA GLU A 285 26.91 15.56 -10.45
C GLU A 285 26.28 16.56 -9.47
N LYS A 286 25.09 17.09 -9.82
CA LYS A 286 24.41 18.18 -9.11
C LYS A 286 23.36 17.69 -8.13
N TYR A 287 22.49 16.78 -8.58
CA TYR A 287 21.33 16.30 -7.85
C TYR A 287 20.99 14.85 -8.25
N PRO A 288 20.41 14.07 -7.34
CA PRO A 288 19.92 12.73 -7.63
C PRO A 288 18.47 12.75 -8.19
N PHE A 289 18.11 11.72 -8.93
CA PHE A 289 16.78 11.54 -9.53
C PHE A 289 16.42 10.07 -9.77
N SER A 290 15.16 9.80 -10.09
CA SER A 290 14.65 8.48 -10.46
C SER A 290 14.58 8.30 -11.98
N SER A 291 14.86 7.09 -12.44
CA SER A 291 14.71 6.68 -13.85
C SER A 291 14.47 5.17 -13.96
N ILE A 292 14.53 4.63 -15.19
CA ILE A 292 14.43 3.20 -15.46
C ILE A 292 15.54 2.74 -16.42
N THR A 293 15.79 1.43 -16.48
CA THR A 293 16.46 0.79 -17.62
C THR A 293 15.64 -0.39 -18.09
N TYR A 294 15.65 -0.68 -19.39
CA TYR A 294 14.83 -1.75 -19.95
C TYR A 294 15.52 -2.56 -21.05
N SER A 295 15.06 -3.79 -21.25
CA SER A 295 15.50 -4.71 -22.29
C SER A 295 14.31 -5.38 -22.97
N THR A 296 14.23 -5.24 -24.30
CA THR A 296 13.21 -5.85 -25.16
C THR A 296 13.64 -7.20 -25.74
N ASP A 297 14.91 -7.59 -25.57
CA ASP A 297 15.55 -8.72 -26.27
C ASP A 297 16.01 -9.85 -25.32
N ASN A 298 15.35 -9.97 -24.16
CA ASN A 298 15.63 -10.94 -23.09
C ASN A 298 16.97 -10.72 -22.37
N GLY A 299 17.32 -9.46 -22.12
CA GLY A 299 18.47 -9.06 -21.31
C GLY A 299 19.81 -8.97 -22.06
N ASN A 300 19.80 -9.08 -23.39
CA ASN A 300 21.03 -9.02 -24.20
C ASN A 300 21.50 -7.58 -24.42
N ASN A 301 20.57 -6.66 -24.68
CA ASN A 301 20.82 -5.22 -24.74
C ASN A 301 19.90 -4.47 -23.77
N TRP A 302 20.45 -3.40 -23.19
CA TRP A 302 19.77 -2.52 -22.24
C TRP A 302 19.74 -1.09 -22.77
N VAL A 303 18.63 -0.40 -22.52
CA VAL A 303 18.38 0.99 -22.89
C VAL A 303 18.15 1.81 -21.63
N PHE A 304 18.96 2.86 -21.46
CA PHE A 304 18.83 3.87 -20.43
C PHE A 304 18.25 5.13 -21.09
N PRO A 305 17.00 5.54 -20.80
CA PRO A 305 16.44 6.78 -21.30
C PRO A 305 17.21 7.99 -20.78
N GLU A 306 17.33 9.04 -21.60
CA GLU A 306 17.94 10.32 -21.19
C GLU A 306 17.04 11.17 -20.30
N SER A 307 15.81 10.71 -20.04
CA SER A 307 14.82 11.45 -19.24
C SER A 307 14.98 11.22 -17.75
N ILE A 308 14.55 12.23 -17.01
CA ILE A 308 14.83 12.45 -15.61
C ILE A 308 13.46 12.66 -14.93
N SER A 309 13.18 11.93 -13.84
CA SER A 309 12.07 12.32 -12.95
C SER A 309 12.30 13.74 -12.41
N PRO A 310 11.27 14.40 -11.85
CA PRO A 310 11.50 15.61 -11.06
C PRO A 310 12.62 15.42 -10.01
N VAL A 311 13.45 16.45 -9.89
CA VAL A 311 14.75 16.40 -9.21
C VAL A 311 14.57 16.28 -7.70
N GLY A 312 15.32 15.38 -7.07
CA GLY A 312 15.21 15.12 -5.63
C GLY A 312 14.06 14.18 -5.25
N CYS A 313 13.42 13.53 -6.22
CA CYS A 313 12.49 12.42 -6.00
C CYS A 313 13.17 11.07 -6.30
N LEU A 314 13.26 10.20 -5.29
CA LEU A 314 14.12 9.02 -5.25
C LEU A 314 13.35 7.73 -4.94
N ASP A 315 14.09 6.62 -4.77
CA ASP A 315 13.58 5.30 -4.41
C ASP A 315 12.37 4.85 -5.28
N PRO A 316 12.50 4.76 -6.62
CA PRO A 316 11.34 4.48 -7.48
C PRO A 316 10.80 3.05 -7.32
N ARG A 317 9.48 2.93 -7.12
CA ARG A 317 8.71 1.67 -7.22
C ARG A 317 7.88 1.72 -8.51
N ILE A 318 8.01 0.75 -9.41
CA ILE A 318 7.37 0.79 -10.75
C ILE A 318 6.39 -0.35 -11.01
N THR A 319 5.41 -0.14 -11.88
CA THR A 319 4.51 -1.20 -12.38
C THR A 319 3.90 -0.88 -13.75
N GLU A 320 3.34 -1.86 -14.47
CA GLU A 320 2.64 -1.65 -15.75
C GLU A 320 1.12 -1.74 -15.54
N TRP A 321 0.41 -0.61 -15.59
CA TRP A 321 -1.04 -0.58 -15.35
C TRP A 321 -1.86 -0.85 -16.61
N GLU A 322 -1.73 -0.03 -17.65
CA GLU A 322 -2.21 -0.35 -19.00
C GLU A 322 -1.05 -0.88 -19.88
N LYS A 323 -1.36 -1.48 -21.03
CA LYS A 323 -0.32 -2.01 -21.94
C LYS A 323 0.60 -0.88 -22.43
N GLY A 324 1.87 -0.92 -22.05
CA GLY A 324 2.87 0.12 -22.35
C GLY A 324 2.79 1.36 -21.45
N HIS A 325 1.98 1.34 -20.39
CA HIS A 325 1.78 2.45 -19.44
C HIS A 325 2.45 2.10 -18.11
N ILE A 326 3.64 2.67 -17.91
CA ILE A 326 4.43 2.48 -16.69
C ILE A 326 3.99 3.54 -15.67
N LEU A 327 3.63 3.10 -14.48
CA LEU A 327 3.50 3.95 -13.30
C LEU A 327 4.75 3.85 -12.45
N MET A 328 5.16 4.96 -11.83
CA MET A 328 6.29 5.07 -10.93
C MET A 328 5.89 5.87 -9.69
N ILE A 329 5.97 5.27 -8.51
CA ILE A 329 5.90 5.99 -7.22
C ILE A 329 7.32 6.34 -6.81
N VAL A 330 7.57 7.61 -6.46
CA VAL A 330 8.86 8.12 -5.96
C VAL A 330 8.68 8.85 -4.63
N ASP A 331 9.72 8.84 -3.81
CA ASP A 331 9.77 9.58 -2.54
C ASP A 331 10.47 10.93 -2.77
N CYS A 332 9.74 12.02 -2.58
CA CYS A 332 10.19 13.41 -2.74
C CYS A 332 10.39 14.08 -1.37
N VAL A 333 10.88 15.32 -1.35
CA VAL A 333 11.14 16.07 -0.10
C VAL A 333 9.87 16.30 0.75
N ASP A 334 8.72 16.53 0.12
CA ASP A 334 7.47 16.93 0.78
C ASP A 334 6.39 15.82 0.81
N GLY A 335 6.71 14.60 0.35
CA GLY A 335 5.77 13.48 0.24
C GLY A 335 6.24 12.38 -0.73
N GLN A 336 5.31 11.64 -1.30
CA GLN A 336 5.51 10.79 -2.48
C GLN A 336 4.88 11.44 -3.71
N THR A 337 5.25 11.03 -4.93
CA THR A 337 4.50 11.39 -6.14
C THR A 337 4.36 10.17 -7.06
N VAL A 338 3.20 10.06 -7.72
CA VAL A 338 2.95 9.08 -8.76
C VAL A 338 3.17 9.74 -10.13
N TYR A 339 4.10 9.22 -10.91
CA TYR A 339 4.33 9.61 -12.30
C TYR A 339 3.90 8.49 -13.25
N GLU A 340 3.39 8.86 -14.42
CA GLU A 340 3.16 7.94 -15.53
C GLU A 340 4.09 8.20 -16.72
N SER A 341 4.40 7.15 -17.46
CA SER A 341 5.08 7.19 -18.75
C SER A 341 4.42 6.23 -19.74
N ARG A 342 4.24 6.67 -20.99
CA ARG A 342 3.68 5.88 -22.10
C ARG A 342 4.66 5.70 -23.26
N ASP A 343 5.94 6.05 -23.04
CA ASP A 343 7.00 6.07 -24.07
C ASP A 343 8.31 5.38 -23.64
N MET A 344 8.22 4.49 -22.63
CA MET A 344 9.32 3.80 -21.97
C MET A 344 10.29 4.76 -21.23
N GLY A 345 9.74 5.69 -20.45
CA GLY A 345 10.50 6.56 -19.55
C GLY A 345 11.26 7.67 -20.25
N LYS A 346 10.85 8.09 -21.45
CA LYS A 346 11.40 9.28 -22.14
C LYS A 346 10.66 10.56 -21.76
N THR A 347 9.41 10.44 -21.34
CA THR A 347 8.65 11.49 -20.64
C THR A 347 7.97 10.89 -19.41
N TRP A 348 7.81 11.75 -18.39
CA TRP A 348 7.12 11.45 -17.15
C TRP A 348 6.15 12.62 -16.84
N THR A 349 4.91 12.29 -16.51
CA THR A 349 3.86 13.25 -16.14
C THR A 349 3.18 12.83 -14.83
N GLU A 350 2.79 13.78 -13.97
CA GLU A 350 2.13 13.46 -12.69
C GLU A 350 0.78 12.80 -12.95
N ALA A 351 0.59 11.60 -12.40
CA ALA A 351 -0.53 10.72 -12.71
C ALA A 351 -1.75 11.03 -11.82
N ILE A 352 -2.23 12.28 -11.89
CA ILE A 352 -3.36 12.77 -11.08
C ILE A 352 -4.57 11.83 -11.25
N GLY A 353 -5.24 11.50 -10.15
CA GLY A 353 -6.36 10.54 -10.10
C GLY A 353 -5.92 9.06 -10.06
N THR A 354 -4.79 8.70 -10.65
CA THR A 354 -4.24 7.34 -10.64
C THR A 354 -3.49 7.04 -9.34
N LEU A 355 -3.67 5.83 -8.79
CA LEU A 355 -3.16 5.42 -7.47
C LEU A 355 -3.50 6.40 -6.33
N SER A 356 -4.66 7.08 -6.42
CA SER A 356 -5.13 8.11 -5.47
C SER A 356 -5.27 7.69 -4.00
N SER A 357 -5.08 6.40 -3.69
CA SER A 357 -5.06 5.83 -2.34
C SER A 357 -3.68 5.64 -1.73
N VAL A 358 -2.62 6.01 -2.45
CA VAL A 358 -1.29 6.20 -1.89
C VAL A 358 -1.29 7.50 -1.07
N TRP A 359 -0.65 7.52 0.09
CA TRP A 359 -0.36 8.78 0.80
C TRP A 359 0.64 9.62 -0.02
N VAL A 360 0.15 10.63 -0.74
CA VAL A 360 0.97 11.46 -1.64
C VAL A 360 1.66 12.63 -0.93
N ARG A 361 1.00 13.37 -0.03
CA ARG A 361 1.57 14.62 0.54
C ARG A 361 1.48 14.69 2.06
N SER A 362 2.37 15.47 2.68
CA SER A 362 2.22 15.88 4.09
C SER A 362 0.89 16.61 4.32
N GLN A 363 0.37 16.56 5.56
CA GLN A 363 -0.72 17.46 5.93
C GLN A 363 -0.19 18.90 5.98
N PRO A 364 -0.89 19.89 5.44
CA PRO A 364 -0.50 21.29 5.53
C PRO A 364 -0.19 21.73 6.97
N GLY A 365 1.02 22.24 7.20
CA GLY A 365 1.54 22.61 8.53
C GLY A 365 2.28 21.51 9.30
N PHE A 366 2.26 20.26 8.83
CA PHE A 366 2.97 19.12 9.43
C PHE A 366 4.16 18.68 8.56
N ARG A 367 5.12 17.97 9.17
CA ARG A 367 6.16 17.26 8.41
C ARG A 367 5.60 15.98 7.82
N TRP A 368 6.18 15.53 6.71
CA TRP A 368 5.94 14.20 6.17
C TRP A 368 6.37 13.12 7.17
N ASP A 369 5.55 12.08 7.31
CA ASP A 369 5.89 10.88 8.08
C ASP A 369 6.45 9.84 7.12
N GLU A 370 7.75 9.55 7.25
CA GLU A 370 8.45 8.60 6.38
C GLU A 370 7.94 7.16 6.56
N GLY A 371 7.30 6.85 7.69
CA GLY A 371 6.62 5.58 7.91
C GLY A 371 5.51 5.33 6.90
N LEU A 372 4.85 6.38 6.40
CA LEU A 372 3.76 6.32 5.42
C LEU A 372 4.24 6.04 3.99
N ARG A 373 5.54 5.96 3.69
CA ARG A 373 6.02 5.62 2.34
C ARG A 373 5.53 4.23 1.89
N VAL A 374 5.10 4.09 0.63
CA VAL A 374 4.87 2.77 0.00
C VAL A 374 6.16 1.95 0.04
N GLY A 375 6.12 0.72 0.53
CA GLY A 375 7.28 -0.19 0.52
C GLY A 375 7.50 -0.78 -0.87
N ALA A 376 6.62 -1.72 -1.24
CA ALA A 376 6.62 -2.46 -2.50
C ALA A 376 5.35 -2.19 -3.31
N LEU A 377 5.44 -2.35 -4.62
CA LEU A 377 4.34 -2.24 -5.58
C LEU A 377 4.46 -3.38 -6.61
N ILE A 378 3.36 -4.09 -6.89
CA ILE A 378 3.25 -5.09 -7.97
C ILE A 378 1.89 -4.98 -8.66
N THR A 379 1.78 -5.54 -9.87
CA THR A 379 0.48 -5.86 -10.48
C THR A 379 0.23 -7.36 -10.50
N ALA A 380 -1.02 -7.75 -10.31
CA ALA A 380 -1.49 -9.13 -10.41
C ALA A 380 -2.79 -9.22 -11.21
N THR A 381 -3.24 -10.45 -11.49
CA THR A 381 -4.62 -10.74 -11.89
C THR A 381 -5.15 -11.81 -10.93
N ILE A 382 -6.20 -11.47 -10.18
CA ILE A 382 -6.75 -12.27 -9.07
C ILE A 382 -8.26 -12.33 -9.27
N GLU A 383 -8.85 -13.53 -9.26
CA GLU A 383 -10.26 -13.79 -9.62
C GLU A 383 -10.70 -13.12 -10.95
N GLY A 384 -9.77 -13.03 -11.91
CA GLY A 384 -9.99 -12.40 -13.22
C GLY A 384 -9.87 -10.86 -13.24
N VAL A 385 -9.76 -10.21 -12.09
CA VAL A 385 -9.59 -8.75 -11.97
C VAL A 385 -8.10 -8.40 -12.01
N LYS A 386 -7.69 -7.48 -12.90
CA LYS A 386 -6.34 -6.90 -12.85
C LYS A 386 -6.29 -5.88 -11.73
N VAL A 387 -5.29 -5.98 -10.86
CA VAL A 387 -5.11 -5.10 -9.70
C VAL A 387 -3.64 -4.73 -9.49
N MET A 388 -3.42 -3.57 -8.86
CA MET A 388 -2.17 -3.23 -8.20
C MET A 388 -2.26 -3.65 -6.73
N LEU A 389 -1.20 -4.26 -6.21
CA LEU A 389 -1.02 -4.52 -4.78
C LEU A 389 0.19 -3.74 -4.29
N TYR A 390 0.06 -3.06 -3.15
CA TYR A 390 1.16 -2.31 -2.54
C TYR A 390 1.18 -2.45 -1.02
N THR A 391 2.35 -2.29 -0.42
CA THR A 391 2.51 -2.25 1.04
C THR A 391 2.63 -0.80 1.50
N GLN A 392 1.84 -0.37 2.48
CA GLN A 392 1.93 0.97 3.06
C GLN A 392 1.43 0.93 4.51
N ARG A 393 2.02 1.76 5.38
CA ARG A 393 1.59 1.84 6.77
C ARG A 393 0.29 2.63 6.90
N GLY A 394 -0.50 2.27 7.90
CA GLY A 394 -1.61 3.11 8.37
C GLY A 394 -1.10 4.30 9.18
N TYR A 395 -1.78 5.43 9.08
CA TYR A 395 -1.58 6.62 9.89
C TYR A 395 -2.03 6.36 11.33
N ALA A 396 -1.19 6.77 12.30
CA ALA A 396 -1.47 6.66 13.72
C ALA A 396 -1.28 8.02 14.42
N SER A 397 -2.37 8.62 14.88
CA SER A 397 -2.31 9.84 15.69
C SER A 397 -2.10 9.54 17.19
N GLY A 398 -1.25 10.33 17.84
CA GLY A 398 -1.02 10.30 19.29
C GLY A 398 0.24 9.55 19.76
N LYS A 399 0.61 9.77 21.04
CA LYS A 399 1.95 9.42 21.57
C LYS A 399 2.25 7.93 21.80
N ASN A 400 1.23 7.07 21.77
CA ASN A 400 1.32 5.66 22.18
C ASN A 400 0.54 4.73 21.22
N ARG A 401 0.55 5.01 19.91
CA ARG A 401 0.01 4.09 18.90
C ARG A 401 1.13 3.65 17.96
N ALA A 402 1.08 2.37 17.64
CA ALA A 402 2.08 1.67 16.85
C ALA A 402 1.69 1.70 15.38
N ASN A 403 2.62 2.07 14.50
CA ASN A 403 2.36 2.07 13.07
C ASN A 403 2.22 0.63 12.59
N ALA A 404 1.13 0.33 11.89
CA ALA A 404 0.84 -1.00 11.38
C ALA A 404 1.04 -1.05 9.87
N LEU A 405 1.63 -2.15 9.37
CA LEU A 405 1.76 -2.37 7.92
C LEU A 405 0.50 -3.09 7.39
N TYR A 406 0.00 -2.61 6.25
CA TYR A 406 -1.11 -3.20 5.51
C TYR A 406 -0.68 -3.56 4.08
N VAL A 407 -1.34 -4.56 3.50
CA VAL A 407 -1.36 -4.75 2.04
C VAL A 407 -2.63 -4.13 1.50
N TRP A 408 -2.46 -3.22 0.56
CA TRP A 408 -3.50 -2.49 -0.16
C TRP A 408 -3.68 -3.11 -1.54
N VAL A 409 -4.92 -3.12 -2.03
CA VAL A 409 -5.31 -3.63 -3.35
C VAL A 409 -6.21 -2.61 -4.03
N THR A 410 -5.91 -2.27 -5.28
CA THR A 410 -6.68 -1.31 -6.07
C THR A 410 -6.74 -1.71 -7.54
N ASP A 411 -7.88 -1.42 -8.18
CA ASP A 411 -8.08 -1.53 -9.63
C ASP A 411 -8.01 -0.16 -10.34
N ASN A 412 -7.34 0.80 -9.69
CA ASN A 412 -7.29 2.23 -10.04
C ASN A 412 -8.62 2.99 -9.92
N ASN A 413 -9.69 2.36 -9.40
CA ASN A 413 -10.94 3.03 -9.05
C ASN A 413 -11.26 2.82 -7.57
N ARG A 414 -11.40 1.56 -7.15
CA ARG A 414 -11.61 1.18 -5.75
C ARG A 414 -10.28 0.87 -5.08
N THR A 415 -10.24 1.02 -3.76
CA THR A 415 -9.11 0.55 -2.94
C THR A 415 -9.62 -0.08 -1.66
N PHE A 416 -9.09 -1.26 -1.37
CA PHE A 416 -9.32 -2.05 -0.15
C PHE A 416 -7.96 -2.38 0.49
N HIS A 417 -7.93 -2.65 1.80
CA HIS A 417 -6.72 -3.09 2.51
C HIS A 417 -6.97 -4.29 3.42
N VAL A 418 -5.93 -5.12 3.59
CA VAL A 418 -5.89 -6.17 4.61
C VAL A 418 -4.73 -5.93 5.56
N GLY A 419 -5.03 -6.05 6.85
CA GLY A 419 -4.09 -5.90 7.95
C GLY A 419 -4.82 -5.66 9.27
N PRO A 420 -4.10 -5.32 10.35
CA PRO A 420 -2.65 -5.09 10.39
C PRO A 420 -1.86 -6.40 10.21
N LEU A 421 -0.90 -6.43 9.27
CA LEU A 421 -0.05 -7.62 9.04
C LEU A 421 0.98 -7.81 10.17
N PHE A 422 1.45 -6.68 10.71
CA PHE A 422 2.15 -6.59 11.98
C PHE A 422 2.06 -5.15 12.49
N VAL A 423 2.42 -4.99 13.76
CA VAL A 423 2.32 -3.75 14.52
C VAL A 423 3.72 -3.41 15.02
N GLU A 424 4.29 -2.28 14.58
CA GLU A 424 5.67 -1.90 14.89
C GLU A 424 5.78 -1.26 16.28
N ASN A 425 6.75 -1.72 17.06
CA ASN A 425 7.17 -1.04 18.28
C ASN A 425 8.47 -0.28 18.04
N ASN A 426 8.90 0.54 19.01
CA ASN A 426 10.10 1.39 18.96
C ASN A 426 11.45 0.63 18.80
N VAL A 427 11.42 -0.67 18.49
CA VAL A 427 12.58 -1.56 18.30
C VAL A 427 12.50 -2.29 16.94
N ASN A 428 11.37 -2.26 16.24
CA ASN A 428 11.08 -3.06 15.03
C ASN A 428 10.57 -2.18 13.87
N GLU A 429 11.30 -1.14 13.50
CA GLU A 429 11.02 -0.30 12.33
C GLU A 429 11.47 -1.02 11.04
N THR A 430 10.51 -1.39 10.19
CA THR A 430 10.73 -2.17 8.96
C THR A 430 11.05 -1.23 7.79
N LEU A 431 12.32 -0.98 7.51
CA LEU A 431 12.72 0.01 6.51
C LEU A 431 12.43 -0.45 5.07
N ALA A 432 12.79 -1.68 4.70
CA ALA A 432 12.47 -2.25 3.39
C ALA A 432 11.66 -3.56 3.43
N ASN A 433 10.83 -3.76 2.40
CA ASN A 433 10.05 -4.98 2.16
C ASN A 433 9.79 -5.20 0.66
N ALA A 434 9.49 -6.44 0.27
CA ALA A 434 9.20 -6.87 -1.10
C ALA A 434 8.00 -7.82 -1.13
N LEU A 435 7.09 -7.58 -2.08
CA LEU A 435 5.85 -8.34 -2.27
C LEU A 435 5.93 -9.16 -3.57
N LEU A 436 5.44 -10.40 -3.55
CA LEU A 436 5.39 -11.28 -4.72
C LEU A 436 4.06 -12.02 -4.77
N TYR A 437 3.35 -11.90 -5.89
CA TYR A 437 2.26 -12.78 -6.26
C TYR A 437 2.74 -13.75 -7.34
N SER A 438 2.78 -15.05 -7.05
CA SER A 438 3.12 -16.09 -8.02
C SER A 438 2.37 -17.38 -7.69
N ASP A 439 2.11 -18.21 -8.71
CA ASP A 439 1.64 -19.59 -8.51
C ASP A 439 0.34 -19.70 -7.67
N GLY A 440 -0.50 -18.66 -7.71
CA GLY A 440 -1.77 -18.56 -6.96
C GLY A 440 -1.62 -18.20 -5.47
N ALA A 441 -0.43 -17.81 -5.02
CA ALA A 441 -0.09 -17.44 -3.65
C ALA A 441 0.54 -16.02 -3.57
N LEU A 442 0.40 -15.40 -2.40
CA LEU A 442 0.95 -14.07 -2.10
C LEU A 442 2.00 -14.20 -0.99
N HIS A 443 3.18 -13.63 -1.20
CA HIS A 443 4.31 -13.69 -0.28
C HIS A 443 4.85 -12.29 0.01
N LEU A 444 5.25 -12.04 1.25
CA LEU A 444 5.84 -10.78 1.72
C LEU A 444 7.16 -11.09 2.42
N SER A 445 8.24 -10.51 1.92
CA SER A 445 9.56 -10.51 2.56
C SER A 445 9.83 -9.13 3.17
N ARG A 446 10.44 -9.07 4.34
CA ARG A 446 10.81 -7.81 4.99
C ARG A 446 12.13 -7.91 5.73
N GLU A 447 12.73 -6.76 5.98
CA GLU A 447 13.77 -6.63 7.00
C GLU A 447 13.16 -6.84 8.40
N SER A 448 13.96 -7.39 9.32
CA SER A 448 13.55 -7.64 10.70
C SER A 448 14.73 -7.46 11.65
N ILE A 449 14.48 -6.98 12.87
CA ILE A 449 15.52 -6.80 13.89
C ILE A 449 15.54 -8.05 14.77
N VAL A 450 16.55 -8.90 14.55
CA VAL A 450 16.75 -10.13 15.32
C VAL A 450 17.79 -9.87 16.40
N GLY A 451 17.32 -9.57 17.61
CA GLY A 451 18.15 -9.16 18.73
C GLY A 451 18.63 -7.71 18.60
N THR A 452 19.76 -7.49 17.92
CA THR A 452 20.36 -6.15 17.73
C THR A 452 20.82 -5.90 16.29
N ARG A 453 20.43 -6.75 15.33
CA ARG A 453 20.90 -6.68 13.93
C ARG A 453 19.80 -7.01 12.93
N TRP A 454 19.93 -6.46 11.73
CA TRP A 454 19.02 -6.70 10.61
C TRP A 454 19.18 -8.11 10.05
N GLY A 455 18.10 -8.88 10.05
CA GLY A 455 17.88 -10.05 9.23
C GLY A 455 16.72 -9.81 8.25
N ILE A 456 16.30 -10.87 7.56
CA ILE A 456 15.11 -10.85 6.71
C ILE A 456 14.18 -12.01 7.05
N SER A 457 12.89 -11.69 7.14
CA SER A 457 11.79 -12.61 7.44
C SER A 457 10.83 -12.69 6.25
N LEU A 458 10.34 -13.89 5.97
CA LEU A 458 9.37 -14.19 4.91
C LEU A 458 8.04 -14.65 5.51
N ALA A 459 6.92 -14.23 4.92
CA ALA A 459 5.59 -14.73 5.25
C ALA A 459 4.78 -15.05 3.98
N ARG A 460 3.84 -16.00 4.10
CA ARG A 460 2.86 -16.36 3.07
C ARG A 460 1.48 -15.87 3.48
N LEU A 461 0.99 -14.85 2.78
CA LEU A 461 -0.24 -14.11 3.09
C LEU A 461 -1.48 -14.89 2.61
N THR A 462 -1.79 -16.01 3.28
CA THR A 462 -2.81 -16.96 2.80
C THR A 462 -4.22 -16.46 3.09
N GLU A 463 -4.53 -16.05 4.32
CA GLU A 463 -5.87 -15.58 4.67
C GLU A 463 -6.15 -14.17 4.15
N GLU A 464 -5.10 -13.35 4.02
CA GLU A 464 -5.19 -12.04 3.39
C GLU A 464 -5.47 -12.17 1.90
N LEU A 465 -4.84 -13.13 1.20
CA LEU A 465 -5.19 -13.42 -0.18
C LEU A 465 -6.63 -13.97 -0.29
N ASN A 466 -7.10 -14.77 0.66
CA ASN A 466 -8.50 -15.24 0.68
C ASN A 466 -9.48 -14.06 0.86
N ALA A 467 -9.18 -13.09 1.74
CA ALA A 467 -9.95 -11.86 1.89
C ALA A 467 -9.95 -11.01 0.60
N ILE A 468 -8.78 -10.84 -0.03
CA ILE A 468 -8.63 -10.14 -1.32
C ILE A 468 -9.47 -10.83 -2.41
N ARG A 469 -9.40 -12.16 -2.55
CA ARG A 469 -10.23 -12.92 -3.50
C ARG A 469 -11.72 -12.67 -3.31
N SER A 470 -12.19 -12.65 -2.06
CA SER A 470 -13.59 -12.39 -1.71
C SER A 470 -14.04 -10.99 -2.15
N VAL A 471 -13.23 -9.96 -1.86
CA VAL A 471 -13.51 -8.57 -2.24
C VAL A 471 -13.48 -8.36 -3.75
N LEU A 472 -12.47 -8.89 -4.46
CA LEU A 472 -12.38 -8.78 -5.93
C LEU A 472 -13.51 -9.54 -6.64
N SER A 473 -13.92 -10.70 -6.12
CA SER A 473 -15.11 -11.43 -6.61
C SER A 473 -16.38 -10.60 -6.45
N ASN A 474 -16.50 -9.83 -5.35
CA ASN A 474 -17.61 -8.93 -5.11
C ASN A 474 -17.58 -7.70 -6.05
N TRP A 475 -16.42 -7.09 -6.28
CA TRP A 475 -16.26 -6.00 -7.26
C TRP A 475 -16.69 -6.45 -8.66
N ALA A 476 -16.18 -7.59 -9.14
CA ALA A 476 -16.54 -8.15 -10.45
C ALA A 476 -18.04 -8.47 -10.57
N ARG A 477 -18.67 -8.98 -9.49
CA ARG A 477 -20.11 -9.24 -9.41
C ARG A 477 -20.94 -7.96 -9.51
N LEU A 478 -20.55 -6.90 -8.80
CA LEU A 478 -21.24 -5.60 -8.80
C LEU A 478 -21.08 -4.88 -10.13
N ASP A 479 -19.86 -4.82 -10.68
CA ASP A 479 -19.63 -4.23 -12.01
C ASP A 479 -20.40 -4.99 -13.10
N ALA A 480 -20.49 -6.32 -13.02
CA ALA A 480 -21.31 -7.11 -13.93
C ALA A 480 -22.82 -6.87 -13.75
N PHE A 481 -23.31 -6.54 -12.55
CA PHE A 481 -24.72 -6.18 -12.29
C PHE A 481 -25.05 -4.77 -12.81
N PHE A 482 -24.19 -3.79 -12.53
CA PHE A 482 -24.36 -2.42 -12.99
C PHE A 482 -24.24 -2.30 -14.53
N SER A 483 -23.27 -2.99 -15.14
CA SER A 483 -23.14 -3.06 -16.60
C SER A 483 -24.40 -3.65 -17.27
N LYS A 484 -24.99 -4.71 -16.69
CA LYS A 484 -26.26 -5.31 -17.18
C LYS A 484 -27.48 -4.40 -17.04
N SER A 485 -27.43 -3.41 -16.16
CA SER A 485 -28.49 -2.42 -15.96
C SER A 485 -28.20 -1.07 -16.65
N SER A 486 -27.11 -0.98 -17.42
CA SER A 486 -26.61 0.25 -18.07
C SER A 486 -26.23 1.37 -17.09
N THR A 487 -25.95 1.03 -15.83
CA THR A 487 -25.25 1.91 -14.89
C THR A 487 -23.77 1.99 -15.30
N PRO A 488 -23.18 3.19 -15.44
CA PRO A 488 -21.74 3.33 -15.70
C PRO A 488 -20.89 2.69 -14.60
N THR A 489 -19.97 1.81 -14.97
CA THR A 489 -18.99 1.20 -14.05
C THR A 489 -17.60 1.82 -14.17
N ALA A 490 -17.26 2.39 -15.33
CA ALA A 490 -16.03 3.13 -15.55
C ALA A 490 -15.97 4.32 -14.58
N GLY A 491 -15.00 4.28 -13.66
CA GLY A 491 -14.81 5.29 -12.62
C GLY A 491 -15.73 5.18 -11.41
N LEU A 492 -16.60 4.18 -11.31
CA LEU A 492 -17.43 3.94 -10.12
C LEU A 492 -16.54 3.42 -8.98
N VAL A 493 -16.55 4.08 -7.82
CA VAL A 493 -15.64 3.79 -6.70
C VAL A 493 -16.33 3.07 -5.55
N ALA A 494 -17.50 3.55 -5.14
CA ALA A 494 -18.22 3.04 -3.97
C ALA A 494 -19.72 3.29 -4.08
N VAL A 495 -20.53 2.46 -3.41
CA VAL A 495 -22.00 2.56 -3.42
C VAL A 495 -22.57 2.32 -2.03
N LEU A 496 -23.38 3.25 -1.52
CA LEU A 496 -24.14 3.08 -0.28
C LEU A 496 -25.62 2.86 -0.61
N SER A 497 -26.11 1.63 -0.42
CA SER A 497 -27.50 1.27 -0.69
C SER A 497 -28.18 0.58 0.49
N ASP A 498 -28.53 -0.70 0.42
CA ASP A 498 -29.40 -1.31 1.43
C ASP A 498 -28.67 -1.93 2.63
N GLU A 499 -27.38 -2.24 2.54
CA GLU A 499 -26.66 -2.86 3.64
C GLU A 499 -26.21 -1.85 4.72
N ALA A 500 -26.43 -2.21 5.97
CA ALA A 500 -26.08 -1.42 7.15
C ALA A 500 -25.93 -2.32 8.38
N ASN A 501 -25.11 -1.89 9.34
CA ASN A 501 -24.91 -2.56 10.62
C ASN A 501 -24.61 -1.54 11.72
N ASP A 502 -25.32 -1.58 12.85
CA ASP A 502 -25.09 -0.78 14.07
C ASP A 502 -24.49 0.63 13.86
N GLY A 503 -25.27 1.52 13.21
CA GLY A 503 -24.85 2.90 12.94
C GLY A 503 -23.86 3.07 11.78
N THR A 504 -23.59 2.02 11.01
CA THR A 504 -22.77 2.04 9.79
C THR A 504 -23.66 1.85 8.56
N TRP A 505 -23.51 2.71 7.55
CA TRP A 505 -23.98 2.46 6.18
C TRP A 505 -22.82 1.78 5.43
N VAL A 506 -23.03 0.56 4.97
CA VAL A 506 -21.97 -0.27 4.38
C VAL A 506 -21.80 0.10 2.90
N ASP A 507 -20.56 0.24 2.45
CA ASP A 507 -20.25 0.30 1.02
C ASP A 507 -20.37 -1.10 0.41
N ASP A 508 -21.19 -1.23 -0.62
CA ASP A 508 -21.41 -2.49 -1.32
C ASP A 508 -20.10 -3.04 -1.92
N TYR A 509 -19.15 -2.18 -2.31
CA TYR A 509 -17.80 -2.56 -2.78
C TYR A 509 -16.82 -2.92 -1.64
N ARG A 510 -17.21 -2.81 -0.36
CA ARG A 510 -16.43 -3.19 0.83
C ARG A 510 -15.12 -2.43 1.03
N CYS A 511 -15.05 -1.21 0.52
CA CYS A 511 -13.86 -0.37 0.59
C CYS A 511 -13.94 0.65 1.72
N VAL A 512 -14.92 1.57 1.68
CA VAL A 512 -15.06 2.66 2.66
C VAL A 512 -16.51 2.80 3.09
N ASN A 513 -16.83 2.46 4.34
CA ASN A 513 -18.16 2.62 4.92
C ASN A 513 -18.44 4.08 5.36
N ALA A 514 -19.71 4.43 5.55
CA ALA A 514 -20.12 5.71 6.15
C ALA A 514 -20.71 5.53 7.55
N SER A 515 -20.43 6.47 8.46
CA SER A 515 -20.97 6.49 9.83
C SER A 515 -22.29 7.25 9.88
N VAL A 516 -23.28 6.73 10.59
CA VAL A 516 -24.67 7.22 10.60
C VAL A 516 -25.12 7.54 12.03
N THR A 517 -25.49 8.79 12.27
CA THR A 517 -25.89 9.31 13.58
C THR A 517 -27.38 9.68 13.58
N LYS A 518 -28.15 9.17 14.56
CA LYS A 518 -29.57 9.52 14.82
C LYS A 518 -30.50 9.40 13.59
N ALA A 519 -30.29 8.43 12.71
CA ALA A 519 -31.13 8.22 11.53
C ALA A 519 -31.83 6.86 11.56
N ALA A 520 -33.03 6.76 10.98
CA ALA A 520 -33.76 5.51 10.84
C ALA A 520 -33.37 4.81 9.53
N LYS A 521 -32.99 3.52 9.58
CA LYS A 521 -32.78 2.73 8.36
C LYS A 521 -34.10 2.63 7.59
N VAL A 522 -34.03 2.83 6.28
CA VAL A 522 -35.10 2.52 5.32
C VAL A 522 -34.55 1.61 4.24
N LYS A 523 -35.41 1.15 3.32
CA LYS A 523 -34.92 0.40 2.15
C LYS A 523 -33.97 1.29 1.31
N ASN A 524 -32.83 0.73 0.91
CA ASN A 524 -31.79 1.35 0.10
C ASN A 524 -31.08 2.58 0.72
N GLY A 525 -31.28 2.87 2.02
CA GLY A 525 -30.59 3.96 2.71
C GLY A 525 -31.21 4.36 4.05
N PHE A 526 -31.25 5.65 4.35
CA PHE A 526 -31.64 6.18 5.66
C PHE A 526 -32.61 7.36 5.57
N LYS A 527 -33.46 7.52 6.60
CA LYS A 527 -34.24 8.71 6.87
C LYS A 527 -33.64 9.46 8.07
N PHE A 528 -33.23 10.70 7.80
CA PHE A 528 -32.69 11.65 8.76
C PHE A 528 -33.81 12.52 9.30
N THR A 529 -33.84 12.73 10.63
CA THR A 529 -34.89 13.48 11.33
C THR A 529 -34.34 14.22 12.54
N GLY A 530 -34.29 15.56 12.46
CA GLY A 530 -34.03 16.45 13.59
C GLY A 530 -32.55 16.61 13.98
N PRO A 531 -32.27 17.33 15.09
CA PRO A 531 -30.96 17.94 15.32
C PRO A 531 -29.77 16.97 15.35
N GLY A 532 -28.83 17.20 14.43
CA GLY A 532 -27.63 16.38 14.24
C GLY A 532 -27.90 14.97 13.70
N SER A 533 -29.00 14.75 12.98
CA SER A 533 -29.27 13.53 12.22
C SER A 533 -28.53 13.59 10.87
N ARG A 534 -27.41 12.86 10.75
CA ARG A 534 -26.57 12.86 9.54
C ARG A 534 -25.89 11.53 9.30
N ALA A 535 -25.50 11.28 8.05
CA ALA A 535 -24.47 10.32 7.69
C ALA A 535 -23.20 11.07 7.25
N THR A 536 -22.04 10.57 7.66
CA THR A 536 -20.71 11.13 7.35
C THR A 536 -19.87 10.02 6.72
N TRP A 537 -19.36 10.25 5.51
CA TRP A 537 -18.61 9.28 4.73
C TRP A 537 -17.14 9.74 4.60
N PRO A 538 -16.23 9.26 5.47
CA PRO A 538 -14.86 9.75 5.57
C PRO A 538 -13.97 9.16 4.46
N VAL A 539 -14.21 9.57 3.21
CA VAL A 539 -13.55 9.05 2.01
C VAL A 539 -12.06 9.38 1.90
N ASN A 540 -11.61 10.49 2.49
CA ASN A 540 -10.23 10.97 2.39
C ASN A 540 -9.78 11.47 3.78
N SER A 541 -9.83 10.56 4.76
CA SER A 541 -9.56 10.82 6.17
C SER A 541 -8.38 9.99 6.65
N ARG A 542 -7.33 10.69 7.12
CA ARG A 542 -6.12 10.05 7.64
C ARG A 542 -6.39 9.25 8.93
N GLU A 543 -7.28 9.74 9.78
CA GLU A 543 -7.62 9.08 11.05
C GLU A 543 -8.37 7.75 10.84
N ASP A 544 -9.20 7.68 9.80
CA ASP A 544 -9.93 6.47 9.41
C ASP A 544 -9.12 5.54 8.48
N ASN A 545 -7.90 5.95 8.09
CA ASN A 545 -7.08 5.28 7.06
C ASN A 545 -7.77 5.13 5.68
N ASN A 546 -8.58 6.12 5.30
CA ASN A 546 -9.22 6.19 4.00
C ASN A 546 -8.55 7.28 3.16
N GLN A 547 -8.15 6.94 1.94
CA GLN A 547 -7.46 7.86 1.04
C GLN A 547 -8.07 7.74 -0.36
N TYR A 548 -8.98 8.64 -0.69
CA TYR A 548 -9.55 8.81 -2.03
C TYR A 548 -9.14 10.19 -2.56
N GLY A 549 -7.83 10.42 -2.69
CA GLY A 549 -7.25 11.72 -3.02
C GLY A 549 -7.81 12.36 -4.30
N PHE A 550 -8.36 11.55 -5.22
CA PHE A 550 -9.07 11.99 -6.41
C PHE A 550 -10.20 13.00 -6.10
N VAL A 551 -10.87 12.92 -4.94
CA VAL A 551 -11.98 13.84 -4.62
C VAL A 551 -11.53 15.31 -4.56
N ASN A 552 -10.23 15.56 -4.36
CA ASN A 552 -9.67 16.91 -4.35
C ASN A 552 -9.52 17.52 -5.77
N HIS A 553 -9.70 16.71 -6.81
CA HIS A 553 -9.58 17.10 -8.23
C HIS A 553 -10.88 16.85 -8.99
N ASP A 554 -11.31 15.59 -9.06
CA ASP A 554 -12.36 15.12 -9.97
C ASP A 554 -13.24 14.08 -9.27
N PHE A 555 -14.52 14.40 -9.09
CA PHE A 555 -15.50 13.42 -8.64
C PHE A 555 -16.92 13.73 -9.13
N THR A 556 -17.75 12.70 -9.16
CA THR A 556 -19.20 12.85 -9.17
C THR A 556 -19.78 12.04 -8.01
N ILE A 557 -20.62 12.66 -7.19
CA ILE A 557 -21.44 11.95 -6.20
C ILE A 557 -22.91 12.14 -6.54
N VAL A 558 -23.65 11.04 -6.59
CA VAL A 558 -25.08 11.00 -6.95
C VAL A 558 -25.87 10.33 -5.83
N ALA A 559 -27.04 10.85 -5.48
CA ALA A 559 -27.93 10.26 -4.48
C ALA A 559 -29.41 10.46 -4.83
N THR A 560 -30.25 9.51 -4.44
CA THR A 560 -31.72 9.62 -4.54
C THR A 560 -32.29 10.17 -3.23
N VAL A 561 -33.01 11.28 -3.28
CA VAL A 561 -33.47 12.03 -2.09
C VAL A 561 -34.98 12.28 -2.09
N VAL A 562 -35.57 12.35 -0.89
CA VAL A 562 -36.97 12.78 -0.67
C VAL A 562 -37.02 13.76 0.51
N ILE A 563 -37.61 14.95 0.31
CA ILE A 563 -37.79 15.95 1.36
C ILE A 563 -39.19 15.80 1.98
N HIS A 564 -39.28 15.48 3.26
CA HIS A 564 -40.55 15.18 3.95
C HIS A 564 -41.18 16.39 4.65
N GLN A 565 -40.44 17.48 4.83
CA GLN A 565 -40.87 18.66 5.59
C GLN A 565 -40.28 19.94 5.00
N VAL A 566 -41.01 21.05 5.11
CA VAL A 566 -40.44 22.39 4.85
C VAL A 566 -39.54 22.76 6.04
N PRO A 567 -38.27 23.16 5.80
CA PRO A 567 -37.36 23.54 6.87
C PRO A 567 -37.74 24.92 7.43
N LYS A 568 -37.29 25.23 8.65
CA LYS A 568 -37.47 26.57 9.22
C LYS A 568 -36.49 27.60 8.64
N GLU A 569 -35.34 27.14 8.16
CA GLU A 569 -34.22 27.95 7.65
C GLU A 569 -33.61 27.33 6.37
N SER A 570 -32.35 27.65 6.05
CA SER A 570 -31.59 26.96 4.98
C SER A 570 -31.03 25.66 5.53
N THR A 571 -31.58 24.52 5.11
CA THR A 571 -31.15 23.20 5.62
C THR A 571 -30.27 22.49 4.59
N PRO A 572 -29.07 21.99 4.99
CA PRO A 572 -28.25 21.13 4.14
C PRO A 572 -28.96 19.84 3.73
N LEU A 573 -28.57 19.28 2.58
CA LEU A 573 -29.07 17.99 2.10
C LEU A 573 -27.94 16.99 1.88
N LEU A 574 -26.91 17.39 1.12
CA LEU A 574 -25.64 16.67 0.99
C LEU A 574 -24.52 17.58 0.46
N GLY A 575 -23.27 17.21 0.69
CA GLY A 575 -22.11 18.01 0.27
C GLY A 575 -20.77 17.40 0.63
N ALA A 576 -19.69 18.07 0.22
CA ALA A 576 -18.30 17.71 0.52
C ALA A 576 -17.69 18.70 1.53
N GLY A 577 -17.28 18.18 2.69
CA GLY A 577 -16.71 18.95 3.80
C GLY A 577 -15.18 18.92 3.82
N LEU A 578 -14.58 20.03 4.25
CA LEU A 578 -13.14 20.15 4.40
C LEU A 578 -12.65 19.60 5.75
N GLY A 579 -11.39 19.17 5.79
CA GLY A 579 -10.67 18.83 7.03
C GLY A 579 -10.16 20.04 7.83
N ASP A 580 -10.72 21.23 7.62
CA ASP A 580 -10.20 22.49 8.16
C ASP A 580 -10.62 22.80 9.62
N GLY A 581 -11.54 22.00 10.16
CA GLY A 581 -12.12 22.23 11.49
C GLY A 581 -13.05 23.44 11.60
N SER A 582 -13.36 24.12 10.48
CA SER A 582 -14.29 25.25 10.42
C SER A 582 -15.69 24.85 9.95
N GLY A 583 -15.85 23.63 9.41
CA GLY A 583 -17.11 23.13 8.83
C GLY A 583 -17.36 23.65 7.41
N LYS A 584 -16.35 24.23 6.76
CA LYS A 584 -16.47 24.79 5.41
C LYS A 584 -16.68 23.68 4.37
N LYS A 585 -17.49 24.01 3.36
CA LYS A 585 -17.93 23.10 2.29
C LYS A 585 -17.44 23.61 0.95
N ILE A 586 -16.80 22.75 0.17
CA ILE A 586 -16.29 23.14 -1.15
C ILE A 586 -17.39 23.13 -2.21
N ILE A 587 -18.28 22.13 -2.15
CA ILE A 587 -19.49 22.00 -2.96
C ILE A 587 -20.61 21.33 -2.15
N GLY A 588 -21.86 21.74 -2.35
CA GLY A 588 -23.02 21.14 -1.69
C GLY A 588 -24.37 21.61 -2.23
N LEU A 589 -25.43 20.94 -1.79
CA LEU A 589 -26.82 21.33 -2.00
C LEU A 589 -27.54 21.48 -0.65
N SER A 590 -28.28 22.58 -0.51
CA SER A 590 -29.21 22.89 0.57
C SER A 590 -30.60 23.18 -0.03
N TYR A 591 -31.62 23.24 0.83
CA TYR A 591 -33.00 23.51 0.45
C TYR A 591 -33.67 24.51 1.41
N SER A 592 -34.45 25.44 0.85
CA SER A 592 -34.97 26.60 1.58
C SER A 592 -36.42 26.46 2.06
N MET A 593 -36.79 27.25 3.07
CA MET A 593 -38.18 27.41 3.53
C MET A 593 -39.15 27.90 2.44
N ILE A 594 -38.66 28.61 1.40
CA ILE A 594 -39.47 29.12 0.28
C ILE A 594 -39.56 28.12 -0.89
N LYS A 595 -39.17 26.85 -0.67
CA LYS A 595 -39.18 25.76 -1.65
C LYS A 595 -38.25 25.95 -2.85
N THR A 596 -37.13 26.67 -2.67
CA THR A 596 -36.05 26.76 -3.67
C THR A 596 -34.87 25.87 -3.31
N TRP A 597 -34.15 25.40 -4.33
CA TRP A 597 -32.82 24.81 -4.16
C TRP A 597 -31.78 25.89 -3.87
N GLU A 598 -30.73 25.56 -3.11
CA GLU A 598 -29.65 26.48 -2.78
C GLU A 598 -28.29 25.78 -2.93
N THR A 599 -27.49 26.21 -3.89
CA THR A 599 -26.17 25.61 -4.16
C THR A 599 -25.09 26.24 -3.29
N VAL A 600 -24.24 25.42 -2.69
CA VAL A 600 -23.06 25.87 -1.93
C VAL A 600 -21.82 25.68 -2.80
N PHE A 601 -21.02 26.75 -2.94
CA PHE A 601 -19.69 26.69 -3.55
C PHE A 601 -18.71 27.53 -2.72
N ASP A 602 -17.56 26.96 -2.34
CA ASP A 602 -16.52 27.62 -1.52
C ASP A 602 -17.10 28.29 -0.25
N GLY A 603 -17.93 27.55 0.49
CA GLY A 603 -18.68 28.01 1.67
C GLY A 603 -19.85 28.95 1.39
N THR A 604 -20.02 29.44 0.15
CA THR A 604 -21.04 30.44 -0.20
C THR A 604 -22.32 29.78 -0.71
N THR A 605 -23.38 29.80 0.10
CA THR A 605 -24.75 29.40 -0.30
C THR A 605 -25.39 30.45 -1.21
N LYS A 606 -26.01 30.00 -2.32
CA LYS A 606 -26.79 30.85 -3.24
C LYS A 606 -28.12 30.17 -3.60
N ALA A 607 -29.23 30.87 -3.34
CA ALA A 607 -30.56 30.42 -3.75
C ALA A 607 -30.72 30.44 -5.27
N GLN A 608 -31.34 29.40 -5.82
CA GLN A 608 -31.56 29.19 -7.25
C GLN A 608 -33.03 29.37 -7.62
N LYS A 609 -33.29 29.54 -8.92
CA LYS A 609 -34.66 29.69 -9.45
C LYS A 609 -35.45 28.38 -9.47
N ASN A 610 -34.76 27.25 -9.40
CA ASN A 610 -35.34 25.92 -9.44
C ASN A 610 -35.98 25.58 -8.09
N THR A 611 -37.20 25.07 -8.11
CA THR A 611 -37.98 24.73 -6.92
C THR A 611 -37.95 23.24 -6.59
N TRP A 612 -38.37 22.91 -5.36
CA TRP A 612 -38.55 21.54 -4.88
C TRP A 612 -39.96 21.31 -4.29
N GLU A 613 -40.38 20.05 -4.25
CA GLU A 613 -41.72 19.60 -3.88
C GLU A 613 -41.64 18.59 -2.73
N LEU A 614 -42.56 18.71 -1.76
CA LEU A 614 -42.56 17.87 -0.56
C LEU A 614 -43.09 16.47 -0.89
N GLY A 615 -42.36 15.44 -0.45
CA GLY A 615 -42.67 14.03 -0.72
C GLY A 615 -42.27 13.55 -2.12
N ARG A 616 -41.72 14.42 -2.98
CA ARG A 616 -41.19 14.03 -4.29
C ARG A 616 -39.78 13.45 -4.17
N GLU A 617 -39.52 12.42 -4.98
CA GLU A 617 -38.19 11.86 -5.22
C GLU A 617 -37.43 12.67 -6.27
N TYR A 618 -36.17 12.99 -5.93
CA TYR A 618 -35.21 13.66 -6.81
C TYR A 618 -33.93 12.84 -6.91
N GLU A 619 -33.35 12.79 -8.11
CA GLU A 619 -31.94 12.41 -8.28
C GLU A 619 -31.09 13.68 -8.15
N VAL A 620 -30.14 13.71 -7.21
CA VAL A 620 -29.21 14.84 -7.01
C VAL A 620 -27.81 14.38 -7.36
N ALA A 621 -27.06 15.22 -8.09
CA ALA A 621 -25.62 15.01 -8.29
C ALA A 621 -24.81 16.27 -7.97
N LEU A 622 -23.66 16.10 -7.33
CA LEU A 622 -22.59 17.12 -7.24
C LEU A 622 -21.39 16.63 -8.05
N ILE A 623 -20.80 17.53 -8.82
CA ILE A 623 -19.58 17.27 -9.60
C ILE A 623 -18.52 18.31 -9.24
N LEU A 624 -17.32 17.85 -8.91
CA LEU A 624 -16.10 18.64 -8.98
C LEU A 624 -15.31 18.19 -10.21
N GLN A 625 -14.77 19.14 -10.95
CA GLN A 625 -13.90 18.91 -12.10
C GLN A 625 -12.66 19.81 -12.03
N ASP A 626 -11.51 19.30 -12.44
CA ASP A 626 -10.21 19.98 -12.53
C ASP A 626 -9.77 20.65 -11.19
N GLY A 627 -10.35 20.26 -10.05
CA GLY A 627 -10.14 20.87 -8.72
C GLY A 627 -10.71 22.28 -8.51
N HIS A 628 -11.36 22.88 -9.52
CA HIS A 628 -11.84 24.29 -9.47
C HIS A 628 -13.21 24.55 -10.09
N LYS A 629 -13.81 23.57 -10.79
CA LYS A 629 -15.13 23.70 -11.41
C LYS A 629 -16.15 22.86 -10.65
N GLY A 630 -17.18 23.50 -10.10
CA GLY A 630 -18.27 22.81 -9.43
C GLY A 630 -19.57 22.90 -10.22
N SER A 631 -20.35 21.83 -10.25
CA SER A 631 -21.72 21.86 -10.76
C SER A 631 -22.67 20.96 -9.98
N VAL A 632 -23.94 21.38 -9.90
CA VAL A 632 -25.01 20.69 -9.15
C VAL A 632 -26.17 20.41 -10.10
N TYR A 633 -26.62 19.16 -10.11
CA TYR A 633 -27.74 18.69 -10.93
C TYR A 633 -28.88 18.16 -10.07
N VAL A 634 -30.11 18.33 -10.55
CA VAL A 634 -31.33 17.73 -10.01
C VAL A 634 -32.13 17.13 -11.17
N ASP A 635 -32.51 15.86 -11.09
CA ASP A 635 -33.13 15.06 -12.16
C ASP A 635 -32.37 15.15 -13.50
N GLY A 636 -31.03 15.20 -13.45
CA GLY A 636 -30.16 15.34 -14.61
C GLY A 636 -30.20 16.70 -15.31
N VAL A 637 -30.78 17.73 -14.67
CA VAL A 637 -30.79 19.13 -15.12
C VAL A 637 -29.92 19.97 -14.20
N ILE A 638 -29.08 20.85 -14.76
CA ILE A 638 -28.19 21.70 -13.96
C ILE A 638 -28.99 22.76 -13.19
N VAL A 639 -28.70 22.88 -11.89
CA VAL A 639 -29.33 23.82 -10.95
C VAL A 639 -28.38 24.95 -10.55
N GLY A 640 -27.06 24.73 -10.64
CA GLY A 640 -26.06 25.79 -10.54
C GLY A 640 -24.64 25.28 -10.82
N SER A 641 -23.74 26.22 -11.11
CA SER A 641 -22.31 25.94 -11.32
C SER A 641 -21.42 27.09 -10.88
N SER A 642 -20.12 26.81 -10.76
CA SER A 642 -19.04 27.77 -10.54
C SER A 642 -17.79 27.30 -11.30
N GLU A 643 -17.24 28.14 -12.18
CA GLU A 643 -15.98 27.89 -12.89
C GLU A 643 -14.74 28.36 -12.10
N ALA A 644 -14.93 28.87 -10.88
CA ALA A 644 -13.91 29.56 -10.10
C ALA A 644 -14.04 29.25 -8.59
N ILE A 645 -14.09 27.97 -8.25
CA ILE A 645 -13.86 27.51 -6.88
C ILE A 645 -12.36 27.60 -6.60
N THR A 646 -11.97 28.14 -5.45
CA THR A 646 -10.55 28.19 -5.05
C THR A 646 -10.00 26.77 -4.89
N THR A 647 -8.88 26.44 -5.56
CA THR A 647 -8.31 25.09 -5.47
C THR A 647 -7.89 24.75 -4.05
N LEU A 648 -8.07 23.48 -3.68
CA LEU A 648 -7.80 22.97 -2.34
C LEU A 648 -6.32 23.10 -1.93
N GLU A 649 -5.41 22.93 -2.90
CA GLU A 649 -3.98 23.25 -2.75
C GLU A 649 -3.74 24.71 -2.32
N THR A 650 -4.48 25.66 -2.91
CA THR A 650 -4.40 27.09 -2.56
C THR A 650 -5.01 27.39 -1.19
N GLN A 651 -6.02 26.62 -0.76
CA GLN A 651 -6.59 26.74 0.58
C GLN A 651 -5.72 26.08 1.67
N GLY A 652 -4.81 25.18 1.31
CA GLY A 652 -4.04 24.39 2.28
C GLY A 652 -4.93 23.38 3.03
N HIS A 653 -5.96 22.85 2.37
CA HIS A 653 -6.94 21.93 2.93
C HIS A 653 -7.21 20.77 1.98
N GLU A 654 -7.77 19.68 2.50
CA GLU A 654 -8.29 18.55 1.73
C GLU A 654 -9.80 18.41 2.01
N ILE A 655 -10.57 17.91 1.05
CA ILE A 655 -11.88 17.31 1.34
C ILE A 655 -11.60 16.06 2.17
N THR A 656 -12.31 15.87 3.27
CA THR A 656 -12.15 14.66 4.11
C THR A 656 -13.34 13.73 4.02
N HIS A 657 -14.54 14.28 3.83
CA HIS A 657 -15.78 13.51 3.90
C HIS A 657 -16.89 14.08 3.01
N PHE A 658 -17.82 13.22 2.64
CA PHE A 658 -19.17 13.62 2.25
C PHE A 658 -20.12 13.58 3.45
N TYR A 659 -21.15 14.41 3.45
CA TYR A 659 -22.24 14.34 4.42
C TYR A 659 -23.61 14.20 3.72
N PHE A 660 -24.56 13.58 4.40
CA PHE A 660 -25.96 13.38 3.94
C PHE A 660 -26.95 13.59 5.08
N GLY A 661 -28.10 14.17 4.76
CA GLY A 661 -29.06 14.60 5.78
C GLY A 661 -28.67 15.98 6.32
N GLY A 662 -28.74 16.14 7.64
CA GLY A 662 -28.28 17.35 8.30
C GLY A 662 -26.76 17.50 8.31
N ASP A 663 -26.31 18.57 8.96
CA ASP A 663 -24.91 18.88 9.19
C ASP A 663 -24.67 19.24 10.67
N GLU A 664 -23.43 19.55 11.05
CA GLU A 664 -23.08 19.98 12.40
C GLU A 664 -23.80 21.29 12.76
N GLY A 665 -24.71 21.21 13.73
CA GLY A 665 -25.56 22.33 14.14
C GLY A 665 -26.91 22.44 13.41
N ASP A 666 -27.21 21.60 12.41
CA ASP A 666 -28.55 21.57 11.79
C ASP A 666 -29.65 21.23 12.81
N SER A 667 -30.79 21.89 12.65
CA SER A 667 -31.92 21.89 13.57
C SER A 667 -33.16 21.14 13.04
N ASP A 668 -33.30 20.95 11.72
CA ASP A 668 -34.60 20.67 11.09
C ASP A 668 -34.58 19.72 9.87
N SER A 669 -33.46 19.06 9.53
CA SER A 669 -33.47 18.05 8.45
C SER A 669 -34.52 16.96 8.68
N ASN A 670 -35.34 16.71 7.65
CA ASN A 670 -36.35 15.65 7.63
C ASN A 670 -36.40 15.09 6.20
N VAL A 671 -35.39 14.31 5.86
CA VAL A 671 -35.09 13.86 4.49
C VAL A 671 -34.79 12.37 4.47
N THR A 672 -35.13 11.69 3.38
CA THR A 672 -34.60 10.35 3.07
C THR A 672 -33.52 10.48 2.02
N VAL A 673 -32.41 9.78 2.20
CA VAL A 673 -31.34 9.62 1.21
C VAL A 673 -31.12 8.13 0.99
N THR A 674 -31.05 7.72 -0.27
CA THR A 674 -30.93 6.32 -0.72
C THR A 674 -30.06 6.24 -1.96
N ASN A 675 -29.44 5.07 -2.19
CA ASN A 675 -28.60 4.79 -3.36
C ASN A 675 -27.58 5.90 -3.67
N VAL A 676 -26.57 6.03 -2.82
CA VAL A 676 -25.45 6.94 -3.08
C VAL A 676 -24.42 6.25 -3.96
N PHE A 677 -23.99 6.89 -5.05
CA PHE A 677 -22.90 6.43 -5.92
C PHE A 677 -21.77 7.46 -5.92
N LEU A 678 -20.53 7.04 -5.74
CA LEU A 678 -19.33 7.88 -5.86
C LEU A 678 -18.48 7.47 -7.06
N TYR A 679 -18.07 8.45 -7.87
CA TYR A 679 -17.20 8.27 -9.03
C TYR A 679 -15.93 9.13 -8.94
N ASN A 680 -14.80 8.63 -9.43
CA ASN A 680 -13.50 9.34 -9.51
C ASN A 680 -13.36 10.26 -10.74
N ARG A 681 -14.48 10.69 -11.32
CA ARG A 681 -14.52 11.52 -12.53
C ARG A 681 -15.82 12.31 -12.66
N PRO A 682 -15.87 13.34 -13.52
CA PRO A 682 -17.11 13.92 -13.99
C PRO A 682 -17.97 12.91 -14.77
N LEU A 683 -19.28 12.88 -14.48
CA LEU A 683 -20.30 12.23 -15.29
C LEU A 683 -21.02 13.25 -16.18
N ASN A 684 -21.37 12.86 -17.41
CA ASN A 684 -22.24 13.69 -18.25
C ASN A 684 -23.72 13.49 -17.90
N SER A 685 -24.59 14.43 -18.30
CA SER A 685 -26.00 14.41 -17.90
C SER A 685 -26.78 13.14 -18.31
N THR A 686 -26.34 12.41 -19.33
CA THR A 686 -26.97 11.13 -19.74
C THR A 686 -26.48 9.96 -18.88
N GLU A 687 -25.23 9.99 -18.40
CA GLU A 687 -24.74 9.04 -17.39
C GLU A 687 -25.46 9.23 -16.06
N ILE A 688 -25.66 10.48 -15.62
CA ILE A 688 -26.41 10.80 -14.40
C ILE A 688 -27.83 10.22 -14.48
N ARG A 689 -28.59 10.56 -15.54
CA ARG A 689 -29.97 10.06 -15.76
C ARG A 689 -30.09 8.54 -15.87
N ALA A 690 -29.00 7.80 -16.09
CA ALA A 690 -29.02 6.34 -16.12
C ALA A 690 -29.08 5.71 -14.71
N LEU A 691 -28.73 6.48 -13.68
CA LEU A 691 -28.70 6.09 -12.27
C LEU A 691 -30.08 6.16 -11.59
N LYS A 692 -31.05 6.88 -12.18
CA LYS A 692 -32.34 7.10 -11.54
C LYS A 692 -33.10 5.79 -11.31
N GLY A 693 -33.48 5.55 -10.05
CA GLY A 693 -34.14 4.32 -9.62
C GLY A 693 -33.25 3.07 -9.60
N ARG A 694 -31.92 3.20 -9.76
CA ARG A 694 -30.98 2.08 -9.65
C ARG A 694 -30.66 1.78 -8.19
N ALA A 695 -30.66 0.50 -7.86
CA ALA A 695 -30.17 -0.03 -6.59
C ALA A 695 -29.50 -1.38 -6.84
N PRO A 696 -28.36 -1.70 -6.20
CA PRO A 696 -27.86 -3.07 -6.14
C PRO A 696 -28.88 -3.97 -5.44
N VAL A 697 -29.12 -5.16 -6.00
CA VAL A 697 -30.04 -6.14 -5.39
C VAL A 697 -29.24 -7.01 -4.42
N SER A 698 -29.37 -6.73 -3.13
CA SER A 698 -28.83 -7.61 -2.09
C SER A 698 -29.39 -9.03 -2.29
N THR A 699 -28.49 -9.93 -2.64
CA THR A 699 -28.78 -11.32 -3.05
C THR A 699 -28.11 -12.32 -2.11
N ARG A 700 -27.70 -11.86 -0.92
CA ARG A 700 -27.29 -12.71 0.19
C ARG A 700 -28.52 -12.92 1.08
N GLY A 701 -29.27 -13.99 0.79
CA GLY A 701 -30.23 -14.51 1.76
C GLY A 701 -29.49 -14.92 3.05
N PRO A 702 -30.18 -15.03 4.20
CA PRO A 702 -29.53 -15.39 5.45
C PRO A 702 -28.83 -16.75 5.30
N GLU A 703 -27.53 -16.77 5.57
CA GLU A 703 -26.75 -18.01 5.64
C GLU A 703 -27.24 -18.80 6.87
N THR A 704 -28.09 -19.79 6.63
CA THR A 704 -28.69 -20.59 7.70
C THR A 704 -27.60 -21.31 8.48
N GLN A 705 -27.52 -21.07 9.79
CA GLN A 705 -26.66 -21.85 10.66
C GLN A 705 -27.12 -23.32 10.61
N VAL A 706 -26.28 -24.19 10.08
CA VAL A 706 -26.57 -25.63 10.00
C VAL A 706 -26.22 -26.27 11.34
N GLU A 707 -27.15 -26.17 12.31
CA GLU A 707 -27.17 -27.15 13.40
C GLU A 707 -27.42 -28.54 12.81
N GLY A 708 -26.58 -29.50 13.19
CA GLY A 708 -26.63 -30.85 12.63
C GLY A 708 -27.69 -31.71 13.31
N MET A 709 -28.54 -32.37 12.53
CA MET A 709 -29.28 -33.54 12.99
C MET A 709 -29.28 -34.62 11.90
N ALA A 710 -29.09 -35.87 12.31
CA ALA A 710 -28.99 -37.01 11.39
C ALA A 710 -30.29 -37.81 11.32
N THR A 711 -30.63 -38.24 10.10
CA THR A 711 -31.55 -39.37 9.85
C THR A 711 -31.17 -40.06 8.54
N THR A 712 -31.46 -41.36 8.44
CA THR A 712 -31.00 -42.26 7.37
C THR A 712 -32.13 -42.75 6.47
N GLU A 713 -31.75 -43.20 5.26
CA GLU A 713 -32.58 -43.99 4.31
C GLU A 713 -33.71 -43.21 3.58
N HIS A 714 -34.12 -43.53 2.34
CA HIS A 714 -33.88 -44.72 1.49
C HIS A 714 -33.47 -44.36 0.03
N VAL A 715 -33.27 -45.38 -0.83
CA VAL A 715 -32.73 -45.29 -2.21
C VAL A 715 -33.79 -45.59 -3.30
N ALA A 716 -33.88 -44.73 -4.32
CA ALA A 716 -34.29 -45.01 -5.71
C ALA A 716 -34.32 -43.70 -6.54
N ALA A 717 -34.08 -43.62 -7.86
CA ALA A 717 -33.38 -44.49 -8.81
C ALA A 717 -33.01 -43.64 -10.05
N VAL A 718 -31.97 -44.00 -10.82
CA VAL A 718 -31.48 -43.19 -11.97
C VAL A 718 -31.70 -43.92 -13.32
N PRO A 719 -32.43 -43.33 -14.28
CA PRO A 719 -32.44 -43.77 -15.67
C PRO A 719 -31.14 -43.38 -16.40
N GLY A 720 -30.62 -44.26 -17.26
CA GLY A 720 -29.35 -44.07 -17.97
C GLY A 720 -29.43 -43.16 -19.21
N PRO A 721 -28.26 -42.83 -19.82
CA PRO A 721 -28.18 -42.02 -21.04
C PRO A 721 -28.57 -42.80 -22.30
N VAL A 722 -29.06 -42.06 -23.31
CA VAL A 722 -29.49 -42.59 -24.63
C VAL A 722 -28.36 -42.47 -25.67
N GLU A 723 -28.36 -43.37 -26.65
CA GLU A 723 -27.26 -43.62 -27.60
C GLU A 723 -27.04 -42.55 -28.69
N LEU A 724 -25.82 -42.56 -29.25
CA LEU A 724 -25.45 -41.98 -30.54
C LEU A 724 -25.46 -43.07 -31.65
N PRO A 725 -25.89 -42.77 -32.88
CA PRO A 725 -25.73 -43.68 -34.02
C PRO A 725 -24.29 -43.69 -34.61
N ALA A 726 -23.95 -44.79 -35.28
CA ALA A 726 -22.58 -45.18 -35.69
C ALA A 726 -22.10 -44.49 -37.01
N ALA A 727 -20.81 -44.10 -37.15
CA ALA A 727 -19.65 -44.86 -37.70
C ALA A 727 -19.61 -44.96 -39.25
N PRO A 728 -18.56 -45.50 -39.95
CA PRO A 728 -17.32 -46.14 -39.47
C PRO A 728 -15.98 -45.75 -40.17
N GLY A 729 -14.84 -46.22 -39.62
CA GLY A 729 -13.51 -46.18 -40.26
C GLY A 729 -12.47 -47.11 -39.55
N ARG A 730 -11.62 -47.81 -40.31
CA ARG A 730 -10.58 -48.78 -39.84
C ARG A 730 -9.20 -48.07 -39.58
N THR A 731 -8.14 -48.64 -38.97
CA THR A 731 -7.67 -50.06 -38.93
C THR A 731 -6.66 -50.38 -37.78
N THR A 732 -6.86 -51.54 -37.10
CA THR A 732 -5.94 -52.50 -36.39
C THR A 732 -4.49 -52.18 -35.94
N MET A 733 -4.20 -52.42 -34.64
CA MET A 733 -3.25 -53.40 -34.00
C MET A 733 -3.26 -53.15 -32.46
N GLU A 734 -3.45 -54.06 -31.48
CA GLU A 734 -2.79 -55.33 -31.05
C GLU A 734 -1.30 -55.18 -30.60
N ARG A 735 -0.80 -55.77 -29.49
CA ARG A 735 -1.30 -56.81 -28.53
C ARG A 735 -0.48 -56.87 -27.19
N ALA A 736 -1.09 -57.42 -26.11
CA ALA A 736 -0.49 -57.97 -24.84
C ALA A 736 0.25 -57.02 -23.86
N THR A 737 0.26 -57.12 -22.50
CA THR A 737 -0.25 -58.00 -21.40
C THR A 737 0.69 -59.03 -20.73
N THR A 738 1.23 -58.66 -19.56
CA THR A 738 1.55 -59.47 -18.33
C THR A 738 1.69 -58.48 -17.14
N THR A 739 1.22 -58.61 -15.89
CA THR A 739 0.48 -59.62 -15.06
C THR A 739 1.32 -60.29 -13.95
N GLU A 740 0.68 -60.60 -12.80
CA GLU A 740 1.14 -61.28 -11.56
C GLU A 740 1.98 -60.50 -10.51
N HIS A 741 2.02 -60.89 -9.22
CA HIS A 741 0.93 -61.07 -8.21
C HIS A 741 1.50 -61.45 -6.81
N ALA A 742 1.07 -60.75 -5.74
CA ALA A 742 0.92 -61.23 -4.33
C ALA A 742 0.50 -60.02 -3.45
N ALA A 743 -0.63 -59.97 -2.73
CA ALA A 743 -1.06 -60.81 -1.59
C ALA A 743 -0.12 -60.64 -0.36
N ALA A 744 -0.36 -59.77 0.62
CA ALA A 744 -1.53 -59.45 1.47
C ALA A 744 -1.79 -60.46 2.62
N VAL A 745 -1.68 -59.98 3.87
CA VAL A 745 -2.41 -60.46 5.06
C VAL A 745 -2.66 -59.26 5.99
N SER A 746 -3.86 -59.17 6.55
CA SER A 746 -4.25 -58.21 7.58
C SER A 746 -4.69 -58.93 8.85
N PHE A 747 -4.40 -58.41 10.04
CA PHE A 747 -5.11 -58.82 11.27
C PHE A 747 -5.36 -57.64 12.23
N THR A 748 -6.57 -57.62 12.77
CA THR A 748 -7.09 -56.69 13.77
C THR A 748 -7.30 -57.40 15.11
N SER A 749 -7.05 -56.76 16.25
CA SER A 749 -7.77 -57.07 17.50
C SER A 749 -7.64 -55.97 18.56
N ALA A 750 -8.55 -56.02 19.54
CA ALA A 750 -8.67 -55.18 20.75
C ALA A 750 -7.49 -55.38 21.74
N GLY A 751 -7.34 -54.60 22.83
CA GLY A 751 -8.11 -53.48 23.38
C GLY A 751 -7.98 -53.39 24.92
N SER A 752 -8.74 -52.49 25.57
CA SER A 752 -8.61 -52.07 26.99
C SER A 752 -7.31 -51.28 27.33
N GLY A 753 -7.25 -50.42 28.34
CA GLY A 753 -8.30 -49.89 29.24
C GLY A 753 -7.77 -49.44 30.61
N MET A 754 -8.37 -48.38 31.18
CA MET A 754 -8.16 -47.76 32.52
C MET A 754 -7.25 -46.50 32.64
N GLN A 755 -7.88 -45.41 33.09
CA GLN A 755 -7.36 -44.42 34.06
C GLN A 755 -7.93 -44.80 35.46
N PRO A 756 -7.86 -44.00 36.56
CA PRO A 756 -7.07 -42.78 36.85
C PRO A 756 -6.34 -42.81 38.24
N LEU A 757 -5.61 -41.73 38.57
CA LEU A 757 -5.34 -41.09 39.89
C LEU A 757 -4.00 -40.31 39.76
N LEU A 758 -3.88 -38.98 39.88
CA LEU A 758 -4.39 -37.97 40.82
C LEU A 758 -3.71 -38.04 42.20
N PHE A 759 -2.69 -37.17 42.40
CA PHE A 759 -2.20 -36.70 43.70
C PHE A 759 -1.72 -35.24 43.59
N LEU A 760 -1.50 -34.56 44.73
CA LEU A 760 -1.59 -33.10 44.88
C LEU A 760 -0.39 -32.46 45.61
N LEU A 761 -0.16 -31.17 45.28
CA LEU A 761 0.44 -30.09 46.10
C LEU A 761 1.93 -30.17 46.53
N GLY A 762 2.63 -29.04 46.36
CA GLY A 762 3.96 -28.75 46.93
C GLY A 762 4.34 -27.27 46.73
N LEU A 763 4.72 -26.57 47.82
CA LEU A 763 4.96 -25.12 47.87
C LEU A 763 6.25 -24.69 47.11
N TRP A 764 6.32 -23.55 46.41
CA TRP A 764 6.35 -22.14 46.85
C TRP A 764 7.61 -21.73 47.66
N GLY A 765 8.40 -20.76 47.15
CA GLY A 765 9.23 -19.87 47.99
C GLY A 765 10.62 -19.42 47.48
N PHE A 766 10.74 -18.11 47.16
CA PHE A 766 11.95 -17.25 47.32
C PHE A 766 13.22 -17.53 46.47
N ALA A 767 14.11 -16.57 46.17
CA ALA A 767 14.11 -15.10 46.34
C ALA A 767 14.94 -14.43 45.21
N ALA A 768 14.92 -13.10 45.13
CA ALA A 768 15.66 -12.31 44.15
C ALA A 768 17.08 -11.91 44.62
N ALA A 769 17.92 -11.54 43.64
CA ALA A 769 19.10 -10.68 43.77
C ALA A 769 19.20 -9.82 42.50
#